data_AF-A0A969QN75-F1
#
_entry.id   AF-A0A969QN75-F1
#
_cell.length_a   1.000
_cell.length_b   1.000
_cell.length_c   1.000
_cell.angle_alpha   90.00
_cell.angle_beta   90.00
_cell.angle_gamma   90.00
#
_symmetry.space_group_name_H-M   'P 1'
#
loop_
_entity.id
_entity.type
_entity.pdbx_description
1 polymer ?
#
loop_
_entity_poly.entity_id
_entity_poly.type
_entity_poly.pdbx_seq_one_letter_code
_entity_poly.pdbx_strand_id
1 'polypeptide(L)'
;MAAFNYSEQYLVGNNFGGQNLNGSTFFKAKLEGVLFNGTQLRGTNFEEASLLNVTATNAIFAANSNFGAASFYKATLENVNLSGANLTGANLSLINTKFINLSNANLTNAILREANLSGEQSERPNLAGANFTGADFYKAKLKAADFSGTTLSNAKFEEADLEATLLVNVNATGADFRLAKLTDITLQNAIFDLADFSNVVLSDAPLEPGQVGNVRFRGANLSGLLSDDANLTGADFSAHVAANGTVTATRLTGAKFDDTDLSGANFTQANAEGIFLNGLAIGTNFTNANLRNADLSKGDFTNAIFIGADLTGAIAVDAIGLTLGGSGSDNLTGTEAKDNIFGFDGNDSLNGLGGDDYLDGGAGSDNLSGGGGNDYLSGGAGNDALNGGAGNDTLNGGLGNDSYTVNSSNDVIIEAANQGTDTVQSSVDYTLSNEVERLTLTGTAIAGIGNSIANTLIGNGSNNSLSGAGGNDSLSGEAGDDILNGGAGNDTLIGGLGNDTYGIDSASDVITENANEGTDTVEASLDYILGATLENLILTNGALVGTGNEFANSIIGNENNNTLNGGLGNDSLLGNGGADTLLGAGGSDSLEGGEGDDTLNGGNGIDTLIGGNGNDTLAGGEGNDLLTGGAGNDILNGGEGSDTIVFGSGFGIDRINGFANGVDRIDLKAFATNFDALTVTQSGANTILSGSVFGAGNTITLAGFTASNVDATDFIFV
;
A
#
# COMPACT_ATOMS: atom_id res chain seq x y z
N MET A 1 69.79 -17.53 17.67
CA MET A 1 70.83 -16.52 17.39
C MET A 1 70.98 -15.65 18.61
N ALA A 2 72.19 -15.17 18.90
CA ALA A 2 72.43 -14.36 20.10
C ALA A 2 71.69 -13.01 19.97
N ALA A 3 70.92 -12.66 20.99
CA ALA A 3 70.42 -11.30 21.16
C ALA A 3 71.61 -10.35 21.32
N PHE A 4 71.59 -9.23 20.61
CA PHE A 4 72.63 -8.21 20.76
C PHE A 4 72.25 -7.24 21.87
N ASN A 5 73.24 -6.80 22.65
CA ASN A 5 73.04 -5.82 23.71
C ASN A 5 73.73 -4.50 23.35
N TYR A 6 72.93 -3.51 22.97
CA TYR A 6 73.31 -2.13 22.66
C TYR A 6 72.86 -1.15 23.75
N SER A 7 72.55 -1.64 24.96
CA SER A 7 72.04 -0.78 26.03
C SER A 7 73.04 0.34 26.36
N GLU A 8 72.54 1.55 26.57
CA GLU A 8 73.31 2.76 26.87
C GLU A 8 74.37 3.14 25.81
N GLN A 9 74.33 2.54 24.62
CA GLN A 9 75.26 2.88 23.53
C GLN A 9 74.77 4.06 22.70
N TYR A 10 75.73 4.74 22.05
CA TYR A 10 75.45 5.73 21.02
C TYR A 10 75.79 5.16 19.64
N LEU A 11 74.76 4.94 18.83
CA LEU A 11 74.83 4.40 17.48
C LEU A 11 74.58 5.52 16.48
N VAL A 12 75.47 5.68 15.49
CA VAL A 12 75.42 6.77 14.50
C VAL A 12 75.60 6.20 13.10
N GLY A 13 74.58 6.38 12.25
CA GLY A 13 74.61 5.99 10.83
C GLY A 13 74.61 4.47 10.59
N ASN A 14 74.34 3.66 11.61
CA ASN A 14 74.32 2.20 11.48
C ASN A 14 73.18 1.73 10.55
N ASN A 15 73.47 0.75 9.68
CA ASN A 15 72.46 0.14 8.82
C ASN A 15 72.24 -1.33 9.19
N PHE A 16 71.07 -1.61 9.73
CA PHE A 16 70.59 -2.94 10.10
C PHE A 16 69.49 -3.46 9.15
N GLY A 17 69.29 -2.83 7.99
CA GLY A 17 68.24 -3.18 7.04
C GLY A 17 68.26 -4.66 6.65
N GLY A 18 67.10 -5.30 6.68
CA GLY A 18 66.89 -6.73 6.36
C GLY A 18 67.47 -7.72 7.38
N GLN A 19 68.10 -7.25 8.45
CA GLN A 19 68.72 -8.13 9.44
C GLN A 19 67.70 -8.73 10.41
N ASN A 20 68.15 -9.72 11.18
CA ASN A 20 67.39 -10.30 12.29
C ASN A 20 68.02 -9.92 13.62
N LEU A 21 67.36 -9.01 14.34
CA LEU A 21 67.75 -8.48 15.65
C LEU A 21 66.74 -8.87 16.74
N ASN A 22 65.93 -9.92 16.53
CA ASN A 22 64.95 -10.36 17.51
C ASN A 22 65.59 -10.63 18.88
N GLY A 23 64.94 -10.16 19.95
CA GLY A 23 65.38 -10.28 21.34
C GLY A 23 66.53 -9.36 21.74
N SER A 24 67.06 -8.54 20.82
CA SER A 24 68.12 -7.57 21.14
C SER A 24 67.62 -6.47 22.07
N THR A 25 68.54 -5.76 22.74
CA THR A 25 68.22 -4.62 23.60
C THR A 25 68.96 -3.37 23.15
N PHE A 26 68.23 -2.27 23.09
CA PHE A 26 68.63 -0.87 22.89
C PHE A 26 68.18 -0.01 24.08
N PHE A 27 68.00 -0.62 25.26
CA PHE A 27 67.60 0.07 26.48
C PHE A 27 68.48 1.30 26.74
N LYS A 28 67.89 2.50 26.86
CA LYS A 28 68.61 3.78 27.03
C LYS A 28 69.67 4.09 25.96
N ALA A 29 69.62 3.43 24.81
CA ALA A 29 70.53 3.71 23.72
C ALA A 29 70.15 5.03 23.04
N LYS A 30 71.15 5.72 22.48
CA LYS A 30 70.96 6.84 21.56
C LYS A 30 71.22 6.35 20.14
N LEU A 31 70.24 6.48 19.25
CA LEU A 31 70.30 6.06 17.85
C LEU A 31 70.14 7.30 16.98
N GLU A 32 71.14 7.60 16.15
CA GLU A 32 71.11 8.75 15.25
C GLU A 32 71.36 8.32 13.80
N GLY A 33 70.41 8.56 12.91
CA GLY A 33 70.53 8.16 11.50
C GLY A 33 70.58 6.65 11.28
N VAL A 34 70.01 5.85 12.20
CA VAL A 34 70.03 4.38 12.13
C VAL A 34 68.94 3.89 11.16
N LEU A 35 69.26 2.87 10.36
CA LEU A 35 68.35 2.24 9.40
C LEU A 35 67.96 0.83 9.84
N PHE A 36 66.66 0.55 9.91
CA PHE A 36 66.03 -0.72 10.25
C PHE A 36 65.04 -1.21 9.18
N ASN A 37 65.23 -0.79 7.92
CA ASN A 37 64.28 -1.11 6.85
C ASN A 37 64.13 -2.62 6.65
N GLY A 38 62.92 -3.16 6.78
CA GLY A 38 62.65 -4.60 6.68
C GLY A 38 63.32 -5.45 7.75
N THR A 39 63.81 -4.85 8.83
CA THR A 39 64.52 -5.56 9.90
C THR A 39 63.54 -6.29 10.82
N GLN A 40 63.93 -7.47 11.30
CA GLN A 40 63.18 -8.21 12.31
C GLN A 40 63.62 -7.77 13.71
N LEU A 41 62.69 -7.20 14.48
CA LEU A 41 62.91 -6.53 15.77
C LEU A 41 61.92 -7.05 16.84
N ARG A 42 61.56 -8.33 16.77
CA ARG A 42 60.59 -8.95 17.69
C ARG A 42 61.20 -9.09 19.06
N GLY A 43 60.46 -8.74 20.11
CA GLY A 43 60.92 -8.79 21.49
C GLY A 43 62.11 -7.88 21.77
N THR A 44 62.36 -6.90 20.88
CA THR A 44 63.45 -5.95 21.05
C THR A 44 63.05 -4.88 22.07
N ASN A 45 63.96 -4.58 23.00
CA ASN A 45 63.77 -3.56 24.02
C ASN A 45 64.34 -2.21 23.56
N PHE A 46 63.50 -1.23 23.26
CA PHE A 46 63.83 0.18 22.99
C PHE A 46 63.40 1.10 24.15
N GLU A 47 63.20 0.56 25.34
CA GLU A 47 62.70 1.34 26.47
C GLU A 47 63.71 2.44 26.85
N GLU A 48 63.20 3.65 27.08
CA GLU A 48 63.97 4.86 27.38
C GLU A 48 65.04 5.21 26.30
N ALA A 49 64.96 4.62 25.10
CA ALA A 49 65.87 4.93 24.01
C ALA A 49 65.56 6.29 23.36
N SER A 50 66.58 6.94 22.81
CA SER A 50 66.43 8.15 22.00
C SER A 50 66.71 7.81 20.54
N LEU A 51 65.70 7.93 19.69
CA LEU A 51 65.77 7.68 18.25
C LEU A 51 65.67 9.02 17.52
N LEU A 52 66.73 9.41 16.82
CA LEU A 52 66.82 10.64 16.04
C LEU A 52 67.10 10.29 14.56
N ASN A 53 66.26 10.76 13.64
CA ASN A 53 66.40 10.48 12.20
C ASN A 53 66.46 8.97 11.88
N VAL A 54 65.69 8.16 12.60
CA VAL A 54 65.68 6.70 12.43
C VAL A 54 64.65 6.31 11.37
N THR A 55 65.04 5.45 10.44
CA THR A 55 64.12 4.89 9.43
C THR A 55 63.97 3.39 9.67
N ALA A 56 62.75 2.93 9.88
CA ALA A 56 62.39 1.55 10.17
C ALA A 56 61.19 1.09 9.33
N THR A 57 61.21 1.42 8.03
CA THR A 57 60.09 1.10 7.15
C THR A 57 59.95 -0.40 6.96
N ASN A 58 58.72 -0.90 6.97
CA ASN A 58 58.41 -2.34 6.88
C ASN A 58 59.14 -3.23 7.92
N ALA A 59 59.64 -2.65 9.01
CA ALA A 59 60.27 -3.40 10.09
C ALA A 59 59.22 -4.22 10.86
N ILE A 60 59.64 -5.34 11.44
CA ILE A 60 58.73 -6.28 12.12
C ILE A 60 59.04 -6.30 13.62
N PHE A 61 58.21 -5.62 14.40
CA PHE A 61 58.25 -5.56 15.86
C PHE A 61 57.26 -6.52 16.53
N ALA A 62 56.28 -7.00 15.77
CA ALA A 62 55.23 -7.87 16.25
C ALA A 62 55.73 -9.21 16.80
N ALA A 63 55.05 -9.69 17.83
CA ALA A 63 55.36 -10.98 18.47
C ALA A 63 55.29 -12.16 17.48
N ASN A 64 55.96 -13.26 17.86
CA ASN A 64 55.77 -14.57 17.28
C ASN A 64 55.83 -15.64 18.37
N SER A 65 55.93 -16.92 18.01
CA SER A 65 56.00 -18.03 18.98
C SER A 65 57.24 -18.00 19.90
N ASN A 66 58.30 -17.26 19.54
CA ASN A 66 59.58 -17.27 20.25
C ASN A 66 59.92 -15.93 20.92
N PHE A 67 59.35 -14.83 20.45
CA PHE A 67 59.64 -13.48 20.93
C PHE A 67 58.34 -12.72 21.14
N GLY A 68 58.26 -11.95 22.22
CA GLY A 68 57.16 -11.00 22.44
C GLY A 68 57.17 -9.86 21.42
N ALA A 69 56.27 -8.89 21.58
CA ALA A 69 56.32 -7.66 20.79
C ALA A 69 57.44 -6.74 21.31
N ALA A 70 57.92 -5.83 20.46
CA ALA A 70 58.90 -4.83 20.90
C ALA A 70 58.30 -3.83 21.90
N SER A 71 59.16 -3.30 22.77
CA SER A 71 58.79 -2.25 23.73
C SER A 71 59.57 -0.98 23.42
N PHE A 72 58.86 0.13 23.26
CA PHE A 72 59.34 1.50 23.13
C PHE A 72 58.98 2.32 24.38
N TYR A 73 58.67 1.67 25.50
CA TYR A 73 58.20 2.35 26.70
C TYR A 73 59.11 3.54 27.08
N LYS A 74 58.53 4.74 27.18
CA LYS A 74 59.27 6.00 27.48
C LYS A 74 60.39 6.37 26.49
N ALA A 75 60.37 5.85 25.27
CA ALA A 75 61.32 6.26 24.23
C ALA A 75 61.02 7.67 23.71
N THR A 76 62.06 8.37 23.26
CA THR A 76 61.96 9.65 22.54
C THR A 76 62.20 9.40 21.06
N LEU A 77 61.27 9.80 20.19
CA LEU A 77 61.31 9.56 18.75
C LEU A 77 61.25 10.89 17.98
N GLU A 78 62.39 11.35 17.47
CA GLU A 78 62.49 12.57 16.66
C GLU A 78 62.81 12.22 15.20
N ASN A 79 61.94 12.65 14.29
CA ASN A 79 62.00 12.36 12.85
C ASN A 79 62.13 10.86 12.58
N VAL A 80 61.18 10.09 13.10
CA VAL A 80 61.18 8.63 12.98
C VAL A 80 60.16 8.17 11.95
N ASN A 81 60.62 7.40 10.97
CA ASN A 81 59.78 6.83 9.94
C ASN A 81 59.56 5.32 10.16
N LEU A 82 58.34 4.96 10.54
CA LEU A 82 57.85 3.60 10.79
C LEU A 82 56.80 3.18 9.76
N SER A 83 56.78 3.80 8.58
CA SER A 83 55.76 3.48 7.58
C SER A 83 55.80 2.01 7.16
N GLY A 84 54.62 1.39 7.06
CA GLY A 84 54.46 -0.03 6.75
C GLY A 84 54.98 -1.01 7.83
N ALA A 85 55.47 -0.52 8.98
CA ALA A 85 55.99 -1.39 10.03
C ALA A 85 54.88 -2.24 10.67
N ASN A 86 55.23 -3.44 11.11
CA ASN A 86 54.33 -4.30 11.88
C ASN A 86 54.65 -4.18 13.37
N LEU A 87 53.87 -3.37 14.06
CA LEU A 87 53.91 -3.02 15.48
C LEU A 87 52.80 -3.74 16.28
N THR A 88 52.23 -4.82 15.76
CA THR A 88 51.16 -5.58 16.46
C THR A 88 51.59 -5.94 17.88
N GLY A 89 50.80 -5.50 18.87
CA GLY A 89 51.05 -5.73 20.30
C GLY A 89 52.24 -4.97 20.90
N ALA A 90 52.89 -4.08 20.15
CA ALA A 90 54.04 -3.33 20.65
C ALA A 90 53.62 -2.36 21.78
N ASN A 91 54.50 -2.15 22.74
CA ASN A 91 54.29 -1.19 23.82
C ASN A 91 54.93 0.15 23.45
N LEU A 92 54.13 1.15 23.11
CA LEU A 92 54.52 2.52 22.85
C LEU A 92 54.03 3.47 23.96
N SER A 93 53.77 2.97 25.16
CA SER A 93 53.26 3.83 26.24
C SER A 93 54.29 4.87 26.66
N LEU A 94 53.83 6.08 26.96
CA LEU A 94 54.63 7.21 27.42
C LEU A 94 55.76 7.65 26.47
N ILE A 95 55.68 7.29 25.18
CA ILE A 95 56.63 7.82 24.20
C ILE A 95 56.44 9.33 24.02
N ASN A 96 57.51 10.03 23.68
CA ASN A 96 57.46 11.41 23.25
C ASN A 96 57.99 11.52 21.83
N THR A 97 57.21 12.08 20.91
CA THR A 97 57.61 12.17 19.51
C THR A 97 57.81 13.61 19.06
N LYS A 98 58.56 13.80 17.98
CA LYS A 98 58.61 15.04 17.19
C LYS A 98 58.81 14.62 15.75
N PHE A 99 57.80 14.80 14.90
CA PHE A 99 57.66 14.12 13.60
C PHE A 99 57.75 12.59 13.68
N ILE A 100 56.59 11.94 13.64
CA ILE A 100 56.48 10.49 13.47
C ILE A 100 55.63 10.18 12.23
N ASN A 101 56.09 9.21 11.46
CA ASN A 101 55.35 8.66 10.33
C ASN A 101 55.01 7.19 10.61
N LEU A 102 53.73 6.90 10.86
CA LEU A 102 53.16 5.57 11.05
C LEU A 102 52.27 5.16 9.87
N SER A 103 52.33 5.86 8.73
CA SER A 103 51.46 5.57 7.59
C SER A 103 51.54 4.11 7.16
N ASN A 104 50.37 3.49 6.93
CA ASN A 104 50.21 2.08 6.57
C ASN A 104 50.82 1.07 7.55
N ALA A 105 51.18 1.47 8.77
CA ALA A 105 51.69 0.56 9.78
C ALA A 105 50.55 -0.30 10.37
N ASN A 106 50.89 -1.50 10.84
CA ASN A 106 49.95 -2.35 11.58
C ASN A 106 50.25 -2.24 13.08
N LEU A 107 49.35 -1.59 13.81
CA LEU A 107 49.35 -1.37 15.26
C LEU A 107 48.21 -2.12 15.94
N THR A 108 47.76 -3.24 15.38
CA THR A 108 46.71 -4.07 16.00
C THR A 108 47.10 -4.42 17.44
N ASN A 109 46.21 -4.14 18.40
CA ASN A 109 46.42 -4.34 19.85
C ASN A 109 47.70 -3.68 20.41
N ALA A 110 48.26 -2.65 19.75
CA ALA A 110 49.37 -1.89 20.29
C ALA A 110 48.93 -1.06 21.51
N ILE A 111 49.86 -0.85 22.45
CA ILE A 111 49.59 -0.12 23.69
C ILE A 111 50.24 1.26 23.56
N LEU A 112 49.44 2.31 23.40
CA LEU A 112 49.86 3.72 23.24
C LEU A 112 49.39 4.59 24.41
N ARG A 113 49.25 4.01 25.60
CA ARG A 113 48.76 4.72 26.79
C ARG A 113 49.67 5.90 27.13
N GLU A 114 49.08 7.08 27.27
CA GLU A 114 49.77 8.34 27.57
C GLU A 114 50.90 8.67 26.56
N ALA A 115 50.85 8.13 25.34
CA ALA A 115 51.80 8.46 24.29
C ALA A 115 51.59 9.90 23.81
N ASN A 116 52.66 10.68 23.69
CA ASN A 116 52.62 11.99 23.04
C ASN A 116 53.06 11.87 21.59
N LEU A 117 52.10 11.64 20.68
CA LEU A 117 52.36 11.60 19.23
C LEU A 117 52.40 13.02 18.62
N SER A 118 51.72 13.98 19.23
CA SER A 118 51.68 15.38 18.77
C SER A 118 52.96 16.19 19.05
N GLY A 119 53.83 15.74 19.96
CA GLY A 119 55.12 16.38 20.29
C GLY A 119 55.05 17.74 21.03
N GLU A 120 56.20 18.43 21.09
CA GLU A 120 56.35 19.77 21.73
C GLU A 120 56.10 20.96 20.76
N GLN A 121 55.94 20.67 19.47
CA GLN A 121 55.62 21.64 18.41
C GLN A 121 54.45 21.04 17.65
N SER A 122 53.41 21.84 17.35
CA SER A 122 52.11 21.42 16.81
C SER A 122 52.18 20.83 15.38
N GLU A 123 52.90 19.73 15.19
CA GLU A 123 53.18 19.09 13.90
C GLU A 123 52.28 17.87 13.74
N ARG A 124 51.52 17.82 12.63
CA ARG A 124 50.54 16.77 12.27
C ARG A 124 51.20 15.37 12.19
N PRO A 125 50.97 14.46 13.16
CA PRO A 125 51.45 13.08 13.08
C PRO A 125 50.79 12.36 11.89
N ASN A 126 51.58 11.70 11.05
CA ASN A 126 51.04 10.99 9.90
C ASN A 126 50.70 9.54 10.29
N LEU A 127 49.41 9.26 10.49
CA LEU A 127 48.90 7.93 10.84
C LEU A 127 48.10 7.31 9.68
N ALA A 128 48.09 7.93 8.51
CA ALA A 128 47.20 7.60 7.41
C ALA A 128 47.33 6.14 6.95
N GLY A 129 46.19 5.45 6.74
CA GLY A 129 46.13 4.07 6.29
C GLY A 129 46.59 3.02 7.31
N ALA A 130 46.98 3.42 8.53
CA ALA A 130 47.39 2.49 9.56
C ALA A 130 46.21 1.68 10.13
N ASN A 131 46.51 0.47 10.61
CA ASN A 131 45.56 -0.38 11.30
C ASN A 131 45.80 -0.33 12.81
N PHE A 132 44.89 0.31 13.55
CA PHE A 132 44.87 0.42 15.00
C PHE A 132 43.76 -0.43 15.65
N THR A 133 43.34 -1.52 15.01
CA THR A 133 42.31 -2.41 15.57
C THR A 133 42.69 -2.84 17.00
N GLY A 134 41.84 -2.54 17.98
CA GLY A 134 42.08 -2.86 19.39
C GLY A 134 43.23 -2.11 20.06
N ALA A 135 43.80 -1.07 19.42
CA ALA A 135 44.88 -0.29 20.01
C ALA A 135 44.38 0.53 21.21
N ASP A 136 45.25 0.70 22.22
CA ASP A 136 44.93 1.42 23.46
C ASP A 136 45.61 2.80 23.48
N PHE A 137 44.85 3.84 23.17
CA PHE A 137 45.24 5.25 23.20
C PHE A 137 44.78 5.98 24.47
N TYR A 138 44.52 5.28 25.57
CA TYR A 138 44.11 5.92 26.82
C TYR A 138 45.03 7.09 27.18
N LYS A 139 44.47 8.31 27.28
CA LYS A 139 45.22 9.57 27.54
C LYS A 139 46.33 9.92 26.54
N ALA A 140 46.30 9.37 25.34
CA ALA A 140 47.25 9.72 24.30
C ALA A 140 47.01 11.16 23.82
N LYS A 141 48.09 11.85 23.45
CA LYS A 141 48.04 13.17 22.79
C LYS A 141 48.21 12.98 21.29
N LEU A 142 47.12 13.24 20.57
CA LEU A 142 46.94 12.98 19.15
C LEU A 142 46.58 14.25 18.37
N LYS A 143 46.74 15.42 18.98
CA LYS A 143 46.41 16.71 18.38
C LYS A 143 46.97 16.82 16.96
N ALA A 144 46.13 17.28 16.05
CA ALA A 144 46.40 17.45 14.62
C ALA A 144 46.72 16.17 13.84
N ALA A 145 46.59 14.97 14.42
CA ALA A 145 46.92 13.72 13.74
C ALA A 145 46.04 13.44 12.52
N ASP A 146 46.71 12.93 11.48
CA ASP A 146 46.07 12.49 10.25
C ASP A 146 45.74 11.01 10.34
N PHE A 147 44.48 10.71 10.67
CA PHE A 147 43.92 9.37 10.73
C PHE A 147 43.29 8.93 9.40
N SER A 148 43.54 9.64 8.30
CA SER A 148 42.86 9.35 7.02
C SER A 148 43.04 7.89 6.57
N GLY A 149 41.93 7.21 6.27
CA GLY A 149 41.94 5.81 5.82
C GLY A 149 42.33 4.78 6.89
N THR A 150 42.37 5.17 8.17
CA THR A 150 42.74 4.25 9.25
C THR A 150 41.61 3.30 9.64
N THR A 151 42.00 2.12 10.13
CA THR A 151 41.09 1.20 10.83
C THR A 151 41.29 1.36 12.33
N LEU A 152 40.26 1.81 13.03
CA LEU A 152 40.23 2.10 14.46
C LEU A 152 39.26 1.16 15.21
N SER A 153 38.87 0.04 14.61
CA SER A 153 37.85 -0.84 15.19
C SER A 153 38.23 -1.32 16.58
N ASN A 154 37.35 -1.13 17.56
CA ASN A 154 37.59 -1.44 18.98
C ASN A 154 38.81 -0.74 19.61
N ALA A 155 39.34 0.33 18.99
CA ALA A 155 40.40 1.13 19.59
C ALA A 155 39.85 1.92 20.79
N LYS A 156 40.71 2.18 21.77
CA LYS A 156 40.35 2.90 23.01
C LYS A 156 40.97 4.27 23.00
N PHE A 157 40.16 5.31 22.93
CA PHE A 157 40.52 6.72 22.97
C PHE A 157 40.04 7.42 24.25
N GLU A 158 39.71 6.67 25.31
CA GLU A 158 39.24 7.25 26.56
C GLU A 158 40.24 8.31 27.10
N GLU A 159 39.73 9.52 27.35
CA GLU A 159 40.49 10.71 27.76
C GLU A 159 41.63 11.14 26.79
N ALA A 160 41.61 10.69 25.53
CA ALA A 160 42.60 11.08 24.52
C ALA A 160 42.33 12.51 23.99
N ASP A 161 43.40 13.20 23.60
CA ASP A 161 43.33 14.52 22.97
C ASP A 161 43.40 14.38 21.44
N LEU A 162 42.24 14.45 20.77
CA LEU A 162 42.08 14.38 19.31
C LEU A 162 41.78 15.75 18.68
N GLU A 163 42.11 16.84 19.35
CA GLU A 163 41.90 18.19 18.81
C GLU A 163 42.51 18.34 17.39
N ALA A 164 41.77 18.96 16.47
CA ALA A 164 42.22 19.22 15.09
C ALA A 164 42.61 17.97 14.27
N THR A 165 42.16 16.78 14.66
CA THR A 165 42.46 15.54 13.93
C THR A 165 41.66 15.40 12.63
N LEU A 166 42.24 14.69 11.66
CA LEU A 166 41.57 14.34 10.41
C LEU A 166 41.04 12.90 10.50
N LEU A 167 39.73 12.74 10.65
CA LEU A 167 39.02 11.46 10.65
C LEU A 167 38.27 11.27 9.33
N VAL A 168 39.07 11.11 8.26
CA VAL A 168 38.57 11.00 6.88
C VAL A 168 38.67 9.55 6.40
N ASN A 169 37.58 8.96 5.90
CA ASN A 169 37.51 7.56 5.46
C ASN A 169 37.94 6.56 6.55
N VAL A 170 37.55 6.81 7.81
CA VAL A 170 37.94 5.98 8.96
C VAL A 170 36.88 4.94 9.29
N ASN A 171 37.32 3.77 9.75
CA ASN A 171 36.44 2.77 10.37
C ASN A 171 36.76 2.63 11.86
N ALA A 172 35.96 3.29 12.71
CA ALA A 172 36.04 3.25 14.16
C ALA A 172 34.89 2.45 14.80
N THR A 173 34.41 1.41 14.12
CA THR A 173 33.36 0.52 14.65
C THR A 173 33.75 -0.03 16.02
N GLY A 174 32.91 0.17 17.04
CA GLY A 174 33.13 -0.31 18.40
C GLY A 174 34.24 0.41 19.18
N ALA A 175 34.78 1.52 18.68
CA ALA A 175 35.80 2.30 19.38
C ALA A 175 35.22 3.02 20.62
N ASP A 176 36.05 3.24 21.63
CA ASP A 176 35.66 3.91 22.88
C ASP A 176 36.27 5.32 22.92
N PHE A 177 35.46 6.34 22.72
CA PHE A 177 35.84 7.76 22.73
C PHE A 177 35.41 8.48 24.02
N ARG A 178 34.99 7.77 25.07
CA ARG A 178 34.48 8.41 26.30
C ARG A 178 35.46 9.45 26.84
N LEU A 179 34.95 10.67 27.08
CA LEU A 179 35.73 11.80 27.59
C LEU A 179 36.91 12.24 26.69
N ALA A 180 36.97 11.77 25.43
CA ALA A 180 37.95 12.25 24.47
C ALA A 180 37.66 13.72 24.09
N LYS A 181 38.72 14.47 23.82
CA LYS A 181 38.61 15.85 23.30
C LYS A 181 38.56 15.81 21.78
N LEU A 182 37.43 16.20 21.19
CA LEU A 182 37.15 16.11 19.76
C LEU A 182 36.75 17.50 19.18
N THR A 183 37.53 18.52 19.52
CA THR A 183 37.34 19.90 19.03
C THR A 183 38.09 20.13 17.71
N ASP A 184 37.52 20.94 16.80
CA ASP A 184 38.12 21.31 15.51
C ASP A 184 38.41 20.12 14.57
N ILE A 185 37.70 19.00 14.75
CA ILE A 185 37.99 17.79 13.98
C ILE A 185 37.38 17.82 12.58
N THR A 186 38.05 17.20 11.62
CA THR A 186 37.44 16.93 10.32
C THR A 186 36.84 15.53 10.31
N LEU A 187 35.51 15.44 10.20
CA LEU A 187 34.79 14.18 10.04
C LEU A 187 34.38 14.02 8.58
N GLN A 188 34.78 12.94 7.91
CA GLN A 188 34.28 12.66 6.55
C GLN A 188 34.30 11.16 6.28
N ASN A 189 33.20 10.61 5.76
CA ASN A 189 33.09 9.17 5.45
C ASN A 189 33.56 8.29 6.63
N ALA A 190 33.15 8.66 7.84
CA ALA A 190 33.62 8.07 9.08
C ALA A 190 32.56 7.13 9.66
N ILE A 191 32.96 5.89 9.97
CA ILE A 191 32.07 4.87 10.54
C ILE A 191 32.35 4.74 12.03
N PHE A 192 31.33 5.00 12.84
CA PHE A 192 31.32 4.92 14.31
C PHE A 192 30.23 3.97 14.82
N ASP A 193 29.80 2.99 14.02
CA ASP A 193 28.84 1.97 14.45
C ASP A 193 29.27 1.35 15.79
N LEU A 194 28.35 1.23 16.74
CA LEU A 194 28.58 0.64 18.07
C LEU A 194 29.68 1.33 18.91
N ALA A 195 30.16 2.51 18.49
CA ALA A 195 31.16 3.26 19.25
C ALA A 195 30.56 3.91 20.50
N ASP A 196 31.40 4.22 21.49
CA ASP A 196 31.00 4.93 22.70
C ASP A 196 31.52 6.37 22.70
N PHE A 197 30.61 7.32 22.60
CA PHE A 197 30.81 8.77 22.60
C PHE A 197 30.18 9.41 23.85
N SER A 198 29.87 8.64 24.89
CA SER A 198 29.19 9.19 26.05
C SER A 198 30.03 10.29 26.74
N ASN A 199 29.38 11.43 26.99
CA ASN A 199 29.98 12.64 27.56
C ASN A 199 31.15 13.24 26.75
N VAL A 200 31.14 13.05 25.43
CA VAL A 200 32.08 13.71 24.51
C VAL A 200 31.58 15.10 24.15
N VAL A 201 32.52 16.02 23.93
CA VAL A 201 32.25 17.32 23.30
C VAL A 201 32.78 17.28 21.88
N LEU A 202 31.87 17.45 20.93
CA LEU A 202 32.12 17.63 19.50
C LEU A 202 31.82 19.10 19.19
N SER A 203 32.85 19.94 19.10
CA SER A 203 32.69 21.35 18.78
C SER A 203 33.44 21.70 17.51
N ASP A 204 32.88 22.60 16.70
CA ASP A 204 33.50 23.11 15.48
C ASP A 204 34.00 21.94 14.59
N ALA A 205 33.14 20.96 14.32
CA ALA A 205 33.48 19.83 13.45
C ALA A 205 33.04 20.15 12.01
N PRO A 206 33.88 20.81 11.18
CA PRO A 206 33.49 21.18 9.83
C PRO A 206 33.32 19.93 8.95
N LEU A 207 32.21 19.90 8.24
CA LEU A 207 32.16 19.31 6.91
C LEU A 207 32.49 20.42 5.91
N GLU A 208 33.40 20.15 4.98
CA GLU A 208 33.68 21.09 3.88
C GLU A 208 32.38 21.34 3.08
N PRO A 209 32.01 22.62 2.81
CA PRO A 209 30.78 22.94 2.10
C PRO A 209 30.66 22.19 0.77
N GLY A 210 29.58 21.44 0.59
CA GLY A 210 29.23 20.77 -0.69
C GLY A 210 29.61 19.30 -0.81
N GLN A 211 30.00 18.62 0.28
CA GLN A 211 30.19 17.16 0.29
C GLN A 211 29.26 16.50 1.32
N VAL A 212 28.55 15.44 0.91
CA VAL A 212 27.64 14.69 1.79
C VAL A 212 28.45 14.02 2.90
N GLY A 213 28.23 14.43 4.15
CA GLY A 213 28.88 13.85 5.33
C GLY A 213 28.34 12.47 5.61
N ASN A 214 28.89 11.42 4.97
CA ASN A 214 28.57 10.03 5.31
C ASN A 214 29.19 9.65 6.66
N VAL A 215 28.73 10.27 7.75
CA VAL A 215 29.11 9.91 9.13
C VAL A 215 28.04 8.98 9.68
N ARG A 216 28.46 7.85 10.25
CA ARG A 216 27.53 6.83 10.71
C ARG A 216 27.74 6.46 12.16
N PHE A 217 26.68 6.52 12.97
CA PHE A 217 26.67 6.27 14.41
C PHE A 217 25.72 5.13 14.80
N ARG A 218 25.49 4.14 13.92
CA ARG A 218 24.44 3.16 14.18
C ARG A 218 24.72 2.31 15.41
N GLY A 219 23.75 2.24 16.32
CA GLY A 219 23.88 1.53 17.60
C GLY A 219 24.96 2.10 18.52
N ALA A 220 25.47 3.31 18.24
CA ALA A 220 26.46 3.97 19.08
C ALA A 220 25.82 4.47 20.39
N ASN A 221 26.67 4.67 21.40
CA ASN A 221 26.28 5.33 22.64
C ASN A 221 26.71 6.80 22.63
N LEU A 222 25.79 7.71 22.36
CA LEU A 222 25.98 9.16 22.31
C LEU A 222 25.35 9.85 23.53
N SER A 223 25.09 9.13 24.62
CA SER A 223 24.41 9.68 25.80
C SER A 223 25.22 10.84 26.40
N GLY A 224 24.59 12.00 26.57
CA GLY A 224 25.24 13.21 27.06
C GLY A 224 26.30 13.79 26.12
N LEU A 225 26.31 13.41 24.84
CA LEU A 225 27.09 14.10 23.80
C LEU A 225 26.71 15.58 23.78
N LEU A 226 27.71 16.45 23.69
CA LEU A 226 27.52 17.86 23.38
C LEU A 226 28.08 18.11 21.97
N SER A 227 27.19 18.38 21.03
CA SER A 227 27.51 18.82 19.68
C SER A 227 27.19 20.31 19.58
N ASP A 228 28.18 21.11 19.23
CA ASP A 228 28.10 22.57 19.19
C ASP A 228 28.77 23.09 17.91
N ASP A 229 28.06 23.89 17.11
CA ASP A 229 28.54 24.39 15.80
C ASP A 229 29.06 23.27 14.87
N ALA A 230 28.55 22.06 15.01
CA ALA A 230 28.95 20.91 14.20
C ALA A 230 28.12 20.82 12.92
N ASN A 231 28.72 20.28 11.85
CA ASN A 231 27.96 19.89 10.67
C ASN A 231 27.87 18.36 10.60
N LEU A 232 26.66 17.84 10.77
CA LEU A 232 26.33 16.41 10.73
C LEU A 232 25.26 16.11 9.66
N THR A 233 25.30 16.87 8.56
CA THR A 233 24.40 16.67 7.42
C THR A 233 24.46 15.25 6.87
N GLY A 234 23.30 14.61 6.72
CA GLY A 234 23.18 13.23 6.24
C GLY A 234 23.69 12.16 7.22
N ALA A 235 23.98 12.50 8.48
CA ALA A 235 24.47 11.55 9.45
C ALA A 235 23.41 10.48 9.78
N ASP A 236 23.86 9.24 9.96
CA ASP A 236 22.99 8.10 10.23
C ASP A 236 23.11 7.64 11.68
N PHE A 237 22.09 7.97 12.47
CA PHE A 237 21.88 7.60 13.87
C PHE A 237 20.93 6.41 14.04
N SER A 238 20.58 5.68 12.96
CA SER A 238 19.64 4.56 13.04
C SER A 238 20.14 3.40 13.90
N ALA A 239 19.24 2.51 14.31
CA ALA A 239 19.64 1.30 15.03
C ALA A 239 20.59 0.41 14.20
N HIS A 240 21.59 -0.19 14.84
CA HIS A 240 22.45 -1.19 14.22
C HIS A 240 21.76 -2.55 14.20
N VAL A 241 21.61 -3.14 13.00
CA VAL A 241 21.12 -4.51 12.84
C VAL A 241 22.29 -5.45 12.58
N ALA A 242 22.56 -6.34 13.54
CA ALA A 242 23.59 -7.36 13.41
C ALA A 242 23.16 -8.48 12.44
N ALA A 243 24.13 -9.24 11.92
CA ALA A 243 23.87 -10.34 10.99
C ALA A 243 22.96 -11.46 11.56
N ASN A 244 22.82 -11.54 12.88
CA ASN A 244 21.93 -12.48 13.58
C ASN A 244 20.53 -11.89 13.86
N GLY A 245 20.21 -10.71 13.33
CA GLY A 245 18.94 -10.02 13.54
C GLY A 245 18.84 -9.23 14.85
N THR A 246 19.89 -9.19 15.68
CA THR A 246 19.87 -8.37 16.90
C THR A 246 19.89 -6.88 16.53
N VAL A 247 18.92 -6.13 17.03
CA VAL A 247 18.83 -4.68 16.84
C VAL A 247 19.41 -3.97 18.07
N THR A 248 20.38 -3.10 17.86
CA THR A 248 20.97 -2.24 18.89
C THR A 248 20.62 -0.80 18.58
N ALA A 249 19.71 -0.20 19.35
CA ALA A 249 19.34 1.20 19.18
C ALA A 249 20.53 2.12 19.46
N THR A 250 20.66 3.19 18.67
CA THR A 250 21.56 4.30 18.99
C THR A 250 21.01 5.02 20.21
N ARG A 251 21.85 5.28 21.20
CA ARG A 251 21.45 5.92 22.47
C ARG A 251 21.87 7.38 22.46
N LEU A 252 20.92 8.29 22.36
CA LEU A 252 21.14 9.74 22.40
C LEU A 252 20.54 10.38 23.67
N THR A 253 20.29 9.59 24.72
CA THR A 253 19.65 10.09 25.93
C THR A 253 20.40 11.29 26.51
N GLY A 254 19.72 12.43 26.61
CA GLY A 254 20.28 13.70 27.11
C GLY A 254 21.38 14.31 26.25
N ALA A 255 21.57 13.85 25.00
CA ALA A 255 22.46 14.48 24.04
C ALA A 255 21.96 15.88 23.68
N LYS A 256 22.89 16.79 23.38
CA LYS A 256 22.58 18.16 22.97
C LYS A 256 23.23 18.45 21.63
N PHE A 257 22.42 18.90 20.70
CA PHE A 257 22.82 19.40 19.39
C PHE A 257 22.43 20.87 19.37
N ASP A 258 23.37 21.71 19.81
CA ASP A 258 23.25 23.17 19.85
C ASP A 258 23.92 23.72 18.59
N ASP A 259 23.22 24.58 17.85
CA ASP A 259 23.64 25.16 16.57
C ASP A 259 24.26 24.13 15.59
N THR A 260 23.82 22.86 15.70
CA THR A 260 24.31 21.76 14.88
C THR A 260 23.40 21.57 13.67
N ASP A 261 24.00 21.44 12.49
CA ASP A 261 23.28 21.11 11.26
C ASP A 261 23.08 19.59 11.15
N LEU A 262 21.83 19.15 11.33
CA LEU A 262 21.37 17.77 11.21
C LEU A 262 20.60 17.52 9.91
N SER A 263 20.68 18.42 8.92
CA SER A 263 19.84 18.30 7.72
C SER A 263 20.04 16.96 7.01
N GLY A 264 18.94 16.27 6.71
CA GLY A 264 18.92 14.95 6.10
C GLY A 264 19.43 13.81 6.99
N ALA A 265 19.62 14.03 8.30
CA ALA A 265 20.03 12.98 9.23
C ALA A 265 18.91 11.94 9.43
N ASN A 266 19.31 10.73 9.88
CA ASN A 266 18.37 9.62 10.08
C ASN A 266 18.42 9.08 11.52
N PHE A 267 17.28 9.13 12.21
CA PHE A 267 17.07 8.67 13.59
C PHE A 267 16.17 7.43 13.68
N THR A 268 16.07 6.64 12.61
CA THR A 268 15.18 5.46 12.57
C THR A 268 15.43 4.50 13.75
N GLN A 269 14.41 4.26 14.58
CA GLN A 269 14.49 3.42 15.80
C GLN A 269 15.59 3.84 16.79
N ALA A 270 15.99 5.11 16.77
CA ALA A 270 16.92 5.66 17.74
C ALA A 270 16.23 5.94 19.08
N ASN A 271 16.96 5.81 20.18
CA ASN A 271 16.51 6.26 21.48
C ASN A 271 17.08 7.66 21.78
N ALA A 272 16.29 8.69 21.51
CA ALA A 272 16.62 10.10 21.67
C ALA A 272 15.81 10.76 22.82
N GLU A 273 15.48 9.99 23.86
CA GLU A 273 14.78 10.50 25.03
C GLU A 273 15.54 11.68 25.67
N GLY A 274 14.85 12.80 25.88
CA GLY A 274 15.41 14.01 26.48
C GLY A 274 16.49 14.69 25.64
N ILE A 275 16.53 14.43 24.32
CA ILE A 275 17.44 15.11 23.40
C ILE A 275 17.12 16.62 23.35
N PHE A 276 18.15 17.44 23.19
CA PHE A 276 18.01 18.87 22.90
C PHE A 276 18.44 19.12 21.46
N LEU A 277 17.53 19.60 20.62
CA LEU A 277 17.75 19.92 19.21
C LEU A 277 17.43 21.40 18.98
N ASN A 278 18.46 22.23 18.97
CA ASN A 278 18.38 23.66 18.66
C ASN A 278 19.30 23.92 17.46
N GLY A 279 18.73 24.02 16.26
CA GLY A 279 19.50 24.13 15.03
C GLY A 279 18.73 23.72 13.78
N LEU A 280 19.45 23.44 12.70
CA LEU A 280 18.88 23.06 11.42
C LEU A 280 18.62 21.55 11.38
N ALA A 281 17.37 21.12 11.21
CA ALA A 281 16.99 19.71 11.11
C ALA A 281 16.15 19.42 9.85
N ILE A 282 16.38 20.18 8.79
CA ILE A 282 15.61 20.11 7.55
C ILE A 282 15.72 18.72 6.91
N GLY A 283 14.59 18.09 6.60
CA GLY A 283 14.58 16.77 5.98
C GLY A 283 15.09 15.63 6.87
N THR A 284 15.21 15.87 8.19
CA THR A 284 15.60 14.83 9.15
C THR A 284 14.50 13.78 9.28
N ASN A 285 14.88 12.51 9.34
CA ASN A 285 13.94 11.40 9.47
C ASN A 285 13.91 10.85 10.92
N PHE A 286 12.78 10.97 11.59
CA PHE A 286 12.49 10.45 12.92
C PHE A 286 11.53 9.25 12.91
N THR A 287 11.69 8.30 11.99
CA THR A 287 10.80 7.12 11.93
C THR A 287 10.93 6.21 13.15
N ASN A 288 9.85 5.99 13.90
CA ASN A 288 9.82 5.18 15.13
C ASN A 288 10.91 5.58 16.15
N ALA A 289 11.29 6.86 16.16
CA ALA A 289 12.27 7.39 17.10
C ALA A 289 11.60 7.68 18.46
N ASN A 290 12.29 7.39 19.55
CA ASN A 290 11.83 7.83 20.88
C ASN A 290 12.37 9.25 21.15
N LEU A 291 11.49 10.26 21.08
CA LEU A 291 11.77 11.68 21.35
C LEU A 291 11.06 12.17 22.63
N ARG A 292 10.72 11.25 23.54
CA ARG A 292 10.04 11.62 24.79
C ARG A 292 10.83 12.65 25.57
N ASN A 293 10.14 13.66 26.08
CA ASN A 293 10.74 14.77 26.83
C ASN A 293 11.85 15.53 26.07
N ALA A 294 11.89 15.45 24.74
CA ALA A 294 12.84 16.20 23.94
C ALA A 294 12.55 17.70 24.01
N ASP A 295 13.60 18.50 23.92
CA ASP A 295 13.50 19.93 23.68
C ASP A 295 13.87 20.21 22.23
N LEU A 296 12.84 20.46 21.43
CA LEU A 296 12.87 20.76 20.00
C LEU A 296 12.67 22.26 19.76
N SER A 297 12.73 23.08 20.80
CA SER A 297 12.46 24.50 20.72
C SER A 297 13.49 25.18 19.82
N LYS A 298 13.03 26.09 18.95
CA LYS A 298 13.83 26.85 17.96
C LYS A 298 14.51 26.00 16.88
N GLY A 299 14.25 24.69 16.84
CA GLY A 299 14.67 23.86 15.73
C GLY A 299 13.90 24.21 14.44
N ASP A 300 14.59 24.11 13.30
CA ASP A 300 13.96 24.17 11.99
C ASP A 300 13.74 22.74 11.47
N PHE A 301 12.49 22.29 11.55
CA PHE A 301 12.03 20.97 11.12
C PHE A 301 11.30 21.04 9.78
N THR A 302 11.55 22.07 8.98
CA THR A 302 10.98 22.16 7.62
C THR A 302 11.32 20.86 6.86
N ASN A 303 10.29 20.20 6.33
CA ASN A 303 10.39 18.90 5.66
C ASN A 303 10.94 17.71 6.49
N ALA A 304 11.08 17.84 7.81
CA ALA A 304 11.37 16.69 8.66
C ALA A 304 10.20 15.69 8.62
N ILE A 305 10.49 14.42 8.94
CA ILE A 305 9.53 13.31 8.91
C ILE A 305 9.46 12.72 10.31
N PHE A 306 8.26 12.60 10.88
CA PHE A 306 8.05 12.11 12.26
C PHE A 306 7.17 10.85 12.35
N ILE A 307 7.13 10.02 11.30
CA ILE A 307 6.27 8.83 11.24
C ILE A 307 6.50 7.90 12.44
N GLY A 308 5.47 7.73 13.27
CA GLY A 308 5.51 6.88 14.47
C GLY A 308 6.52 7.31 15.54
N ALA A 309 7.00 8.55 15.50
CA ALA A 309 7.87 9.09 16.54
C ALA A 309 7.10 9.30 17.84
N ASP A 310 7.68 8.91 18.98
CA ASP A 310 7.10 9.22 20.29
C ASP A 310 7.60 10.58 20.77
N LEU A 311 6.77 11.61 20.60
CA LEU A 311 7.03 12.98 21.08
C LEU A 311 6.39 13.28 22.45
N THR A 312 5.97 12.27 23.22
CA THR A 312 5.28 12.49 24.49
C THR A 312 6.11 13.37 25.43
N GLY A 313 5.53 14.50 25.85
CA GLY A 313 6.16 15.45 26.75
C GLY A 313 7.30 16.27 26.12
N ALA A 314 7.49 16.19 24.80
CA ALA A 314 8.41 17.06 24.08
C ALA A 314 7.90 18.52 24.09
N ILE A 315 8.83 19.45 23.92
CA ILE A 315 8.53 20.89 23.80
C ILE A 315 9.07 21.40 22.46
N ALA A 316 8.30 22.26 21.79
CA ALA A 316 8.63 22.80 20.46
C ALA A 316 8.35 24.31 20.40
N VAL A 317 8.84 25.07 21.39
CA VAL A 317 8.62 26.54 21.43
C VAL A 317 9.43 27.21 20.32
N ASP A 318 8.78 28.04 19.51
CA ASP A 318 9.38 28.72 18.35
C ASP A 318 10.02 27.74 17.34
N ALA A 319 9.59 26.47 17.30
CA ALA A 319 10.00 25.53 16.27
C ALA A 319 9.34 25.89 14.92
N ILE A 320 10.02 25.60 13.82
CA ILE A 320 9.51 25.80 12.45
C ILE A 320 9.15 24.44 11.86
N GLY A 321 7.96 24.31 11.26
CA GLY A 321 7.48 23.06 10.63
C GLY A 321 7.09 21.94 11.61
N LEU A 322 6.96 22.25 12.90
CA LEU A 322 6.50 21.34 13.95
C LEU A 322 5.56 22.07 14.91
N THR A 323 4.35 21.56 15.05
CA THR A 323 3.33 22.04 16.00
C THR A 323 2.92 20.91 16.93
N LEU A 324 2.97 21.16 18.24
CA LEU A 324 2.62 20.19 19.28
C LEU A 324 1.44 20.71 20.11
N GLY A 325 0.44 19.85 20.29
CA GLY A 325 -0.64 20.00 21.25
C GLY A 325 -0.22 19.66 22.68
N GLY A 326 -1.21 19.59 23.55
CA GLY A 326 -1.11 19.26 24.96
C GLY A 326 -1.83 17.94 25.26
N SER A 327 -2.35 17.80 26.48
CA SER A 327 -3.07 16.61 26.92
C SER A 327 -4.59 16.82 26.98
N GLY A 328 -5.11 17.79 26.24
CA GLY A 328 -6.55 18.04 26.15
C GLY A 328 -6.88 18.62 24.79
N SER A 329 -8.18 18.78 24.51
CA SER A 329 -8.65 19.24 23.21
C SER A 329 -8.01 20.54 22.72
N ASP A 330 -7.26 20.44 21.64
CA ASP A 330 -6.53 21.52 21.00
C ASP A 330 -7.09 21.88 19.62
N ASN A 331 -6.79 23.10 19.18
CA ASN A 331 -7.05 23.55 17.81
C ASN A 331 -5.72 24.00 17.22
N LEU A 332 -5.17 23.18 16.32
CA LEU A 332 -3.85 23.34 15.74
C LEU A 332 -4.01 23.64 14.24
N THR A 333 -3.24 24.60 13.74
CA THR A 333 -3.27 24.97 12.32
C THR A 333 -1.84 25.18 11.84
N GLY A 334 -1.51 24.49 10.76
CA GLY A 334 -0.25 24.64 10.04
C GLY A 334 -0.22 25.88 9.16
N THR A 335 0.50 25.76 8.06
CA THR A 335 0.88 26.81 7.13
C THR A 335 0.66 26.32 5.69
N GLU A 336 0.99 27.14 4.69
CA GLU A 336 0.92 26.72 3.28
C GLU A 336 2.17 25.92 2.83
N ALA A 337 2.96 25.44 3.79
CA ALA A 337 4.15 24.63 3.57
C ALA A 337 4.01 23.33 4.36
N LYS A 338 4.84 22.34 4.03
CA LYS A 338 4.87 21.06 4.75
C LYS A 338 5.04 21.25 6.27
N ASP A 339 4.07 20.74 7.01
CA ASP A 339 3.99 20.79 8.47
C ASP A 339 3.95 19.40 9.10
N ASN A 340 4.35 19.34 10.37
CA ASN A 340 4.14 18.19 11.24
C ASN A 340 3.33 18.64 12.45
N ILE A 341 2.14 18.07 12.64
CA ILE A 341 1.18 18.50 13.66
C ILE A 341 0.78 17.29 14.51
N PHE A 342 0.90 17.41 15.84
CA PHE A 342 0.57 16.36 16.80
C PHE A 342 -0.43 16.87 17.84
N GLY A 343 -1.58 16.21 17.99
CA GLY A 343 -2.61 16.52 19.00
C GLY A 343 -2.30 15.94 20.37
N PHE A 344 -1.91 14.66 20.41
CA PHE A 344 -1.72 13.82 21.60
C PHE A 344 -3.03 13.38 22.26
N ASP A 345 -3.24 13.64 23.56
CA ASP A 345 -4.48 13.23 24.23
C ASP A 345 -5.50 14.37 24.10
N GLY A 346 -6.75 14.08 23.77
CA GLY A 346 -7.78 15.11 23.62
C GLY A 346 -8.65 14.84 22.40
N ASN A 347 -9.77 15.55 22.30
CA ASN A 347 -10.50 15.61 21.03
C ASN A 347 -10.00 16.85 20.29
N ASP A 348 -9.12 16.65 19.33
CA ASP A 348 -8.33 17.70 18.70
C ASP A 348 -8.87 18.08 17.32
N SER A 349 -8.55 19.30 16.89
CA SER A 349 -8.80 19.76 15.52
C SER A 349 -7.48 20.19 14.89
N LEU A 350 -7.02 19.44 13.90
CA LEU A 350 -5.76 19.64 13.20
C LEU A 350 -6.04 20.02 11.74
N ASN A 351 -5.41 21.09 11.28
CA ASN A 351 -5.55 21.57 9.90
C ASN A 351 -4.18 21.88 9.29
N GLY A 352 -3.76 21.13 8.28
CA GLY A 352 -2.48 21.29 7.56
C GLY A 352 -2.46 22.53 6.67
N LEU A 353 -3.57 22.81 5.98
CA LEU A 353 -3.75 23.83 4.93
C LEU A 353 -3.18 23.42 3.58
N GLY A 354 -1.88 23.58 3.35
CA GLY A 354 -1.28 23.26 2.06
C GLY A 354 0.17 22.84 2.23
N GLY A 355 0.68 21.98 1.37
CA GLY A 355 1.94 21.27 1.62
C GLY A 355 1.69 19.77 1.74
N ASP A 356 2.76 18.98 1.80
CA ASP A 356 2.66 17.53 2.04
C ASP A 356 2.79 17.28 3.56
N ASP A 357 1.68 17.35 4.28
CA ASP A 357 1.63 17.45 5.74
C ASP A 357 1.59 16.08 6.44
N TYR A 358 2.04 16.06 7.70
CA TYR A 358 1.87 14.93 8.61
C TYR A 358 1.04 15.37 9.81
N LEU A 359 -0.16 14.79 9.98
CA LEU A 359 -1.07 15.07 11.08
C LEU A 359 -1.27 13.78 11.91
N ASP A 360 -1.15 13.90 13.23
CA ASP A 360 -1.34 12.82 14.19
C ASP A 360 -2.27 13.31 15.30
N GLY A 361 -3.51 12.80 15.33
CA GLY A 361 -4.53 13.15 16.32
C GLY A 361 -4.12 12.65 17.70
N GLY A 362 -3.91 11.34 17.81
CA GLY A 362 -3.42 10.69 19.01
C GLY A 362 -4.53 9.90 19.70
N ALA A 363 -4.99 10.34 20.87
CA ALA A 363 -6.02 9.66 21.64
C ALA A 363 -7.18 10.61 21.92
N GLY A 364 -8.36 10.25 21.41
CA GLY A 364 -9.61 10.97 21.54
C GLY A 364 -10.35 10.94 20.21
N SER A 365 -11.40 11.75 20.07
CA SER A 365 -12.14 11.86 18.81
C SER A 365 -11.72 13.13 18.08
N ASP A 366 -10.89 12.96 17.06
CA ASP A 366 -10.15 14.03 16.41
C ASP A 366 -10.74 14.42 15.05
N ASN A 367 -10.49 15.65 14.61
CA ASN A 367 -10.83 16.13 13.28
C ASN A 367 -9.57 16.58 12.57
N LEU A 368 -9.13 15.80 11.58
CA LEU A 368 -7.91 16.03 10.82
C LEU A 368 -8.26 16.47 9.40
N SER A 369 -7.68 17.59 8.96
CA SER A 369 -7.79 18.11 7.60
C SER A 369 -6.39 18.34 7.03
N GLY A 370 -6.00 17.58 6.01
CA GLY A 370 -4.70 17.76 5.32
C GLY A 370 -4.69 19.07 4.54
N GLY A 371 -5.61 19.20 3.58
CA GLY A 371 -5.85 20.43 2.86
C GLY A 371 -5.45 20.30 1.40
N GLY A 372 -4.24 20.68 1.01
CA GLY A 372 -3.78 20.53 -0.36
C GLY A 372 -2.32 20.09 -0.45
N GLY A 373 -2.05 19.00 -1.15
CA GLY A 373 -0.75 18.32 -1.16
C GLY A 373 -0.97 16.84 -0.91
N ASN A 374 0.08 16.03 -0.77
CA ASN A 374 -0.06 14.61 -0.46
C ASN A 374 0.19 14.41 1.03
N ASP A 375 -0.90 14.29 1.78
CA ASP A 375 -0.89 14.34 3.22
C ASP A 375 -0.91 12.94 3.85
N TYR A 376 -0.37 12.83 5.06
CA TYR A 376 -0.48 11.65 5.91
C TYR A 376 -1.23 12.01 7.19
N LEU A 377 -2.43 11.46 7.35
CA LEU A 377 -3.29 11.69 8.51
C LEU A 377 -3.39 10.39 9.31
N SER A 378 -3.09 10.46 10.61
CA SER A 378 -3.25 9.38 11.58
C SER A 378 -4.22 9.83 12.67
N GLY A 379 -5.40 9.21 12.75
CA GLY A 379 -6.40 9.50 13.81
C GLY A 379 -5.90 9.03 15.17
N GLY A 380 -5.58 7.74 15.27
CA GLY A 380 -4.98 7.14 16.44
C GLY A 380 -5.99 6.30 17.22
N ALA A 381 -6.50 6.78 18.35
CA ALA A 381 -7.44 6.04 19.17
C ALA A 381 -8.65 6.89 19.54
N GLY A 382 -9.82 6.52 19.04
CA GLY A 382 -11.12 7.12 19.26
C GLY A 382 -11.84 7.21 17.92
N ASN A 383 -12.95 7.93 17.86
CA ASN A 383 -13.70 8.05 16.60
C ASN A 383 -13.26 9.31 15.88
N ASP A 384 -12.49 9.17 14.82
CA ASP A 384 -11.77 10.24 14.16
C ASP A 384 -12.39 10.58 12.79
N ALA A 385 -12.35 11.86 12.43
CA ALA A 385 -12.76 12.35 11.12
C ALA A 385 -11.54 12.82 10.33
N LEU A 386 -11.19 12.09 9.27
CA LEU A 386 -10.03 12.33 8.43
C LEU A 386 -10.45 12.83 7.05
N ASN A 387 -9.97 14.01 6.67
CA ASN A 387 -10.17 14.59 5.34
C ASN A 387 -8.82 14.96 4.74
N GLY A 388 -8.35 14.17 3.76
CA GLY A 388 -7.09 14.44 3.06
C GLY A 388 -7.13 15.76 2.30
N GLY A 389 -8.23 16.01 1.57
CA GLY A 389 -8.36 17.18 0.74
C GLY A 389 -7.73 16.97 -0.64
N ALA A 390 -7.18 18.02 -1.24
CA ALA A 390 -6.69 17.94 -2.61
C ALA A 390 -5.32 17.26 -2.69
N GLY A 391 -5.27 16.01 -3.15
CA GLY A 391 -3.99 15.31 -3.28
C GLY A 391 -4.13 13.84 -3.56
N ASN A 392 -3.06 13.09 -3.29
CA ASN A 392 -3.14 11.66 -3.09
C ASN A 392 -2.73 11.39 -1.64
N ASP A 393 -3.73 11.23 -0.78
CA ASP A 393 -3.52 11.24 0.66
C ASP A 393 -3.46 9.83 1.24
N THR A 394 -2.84 9.70 2.40
CA THR A 394 -2.87 8.48 3.20
C THR A 394 -3.62 8.75 4.49
N LEU A 395 -4.74 8.06 4.70
CA LEU A 395 -5.64 8.24 5.83
C LEU A 395 -5.63 6.96 6.67
N ASN A 396 -5.20 7.05 7.92
CA ASN A 396 -5.11 5.94 8.86
C ASN A 396 -5.93 6.28 10.12
N GLY A 397 -7.13 5.73 10.23
CA GLY A 397 -8.06 6.02 11.34
C GLY A 397 -7.53 5.49 12.66
N GLY A 398 -7.17 4.21 12.70
CA GLY A 398 -6.64 3.59 13.91
C GLY A 398 -7.74 2.89 14.68
N LEU A 399 -7.79 3.00 16.02
CA LEU A 399 -8.80 2.33 16.84
C LEU A 399 -10.04 3.21 17.00
N GLY A 400 -11.21 2.73 16.64
CA GLY A 400 -12.49 3.40 16.85
C GLY A 400 -13.31 3.38 15.58
N ASN A 401 -14.46 4.05 15.59
CA ASN A 401 -15.32 4.14 14.42
C ASN A 401 -15.01 5.45 13.67
N ASP A 402 -14.22 5.33 12.63
CA ASP A 402 -13.62 6.46 11.93
C ASP A 402 -14.41 6.84 10.67
N SER A 403 -14.26 8.10 10.25
CA SER A 403 -14.86 8.63 9.04
C SER A 403 -13.82 9.24 8.13
N TYR A 404 -13.79 8.79 6.88
CA TYR A 404 -12.89 9.24 5.84
C TYR A 404 -13.64 10.07 4.81
N THR A 405 -13.12 11.25 4.46
CA THR A 405 -13.57 12.01 3.30
C THR A 405 -12.59 11.80 2.17
N VAL A 406 -13.07 11.22 1.06
CA VAL A 406 -12.28 10.89 -0.12
C VAL A 406 -12.74 11.71 -1.31
N ASN A 407 -11.80 12.42 -1.93
CA ASN A 407 -12.07 13.24 -3.12
C ASN A 407 -11.08 12.97 -4.26
N SER A 408 -10.14 12.04 -4.06
CA SER A 408 -9.25 11.52 -5.09
C SER A 408 -9.31 10.00 -5.10
N SER A 409 -9.38 9.40 -6.28
CA SER A 409 -9.38 7.92 -6.40
C SER A 409 -8.01 7.30 -6.08
N ASN A 410 -6.99 8.11 -5.83
CA ASN A 410 -5.66 7.67 -5.41
C ASN A 410 -5.45 7.77 -3.89
N ASP A 411 -6.44 8.25 -3.13
CA ASP A 411 -6.34 8.28 -1.67
C ASP A 411 -6.29 6.84 -1.14
N VAL A 412 -5.43 6.62 -0.16
CA VAL A 412 -5.19 5.31 0.46
C VAL A 412 -5.72 5.34 1.88
N ILE A 413 -6.72 4.50 2.14
CA ILE A 413 -7.22 4.24 3.49
C ILE A 413 -6.50 3.02 4.07
N ILE A 414 -5.99 3.18 5.29
CA ILE A 414 -5.31 2.15 6.06
C ILE A 414 -6.20 1.81 7.26
N GLU A 415 -6.67 0.58 7.28
CA GLU A 415 -7.44 0.00 8.38
C GLU A 415 -6.88 -1.38 8.77
N ALA A 416 -7.13 -1.78 10.01
CA ALA A 416 -6.83 -3.13 10.47
C ALA A 416 -8.03 -3.81 11.13
N ALA A 417 -7.98 -5.14 11.15
CA ALA A 417 -9.09 -5.95 11.65
C ALA A 417 -9.42 -5.67 13.13
N ASN A 418 -10.71 -5.58 13.44
CA ASN A 418 -11.27 -5.33 14.78
C ASN A 418 -10.91 -3.96 15.38
N GLN A 419 -10.73 -2.95 14.54
CA GLN A 419 -10.46 -1.59 15.01
C GLN A 419 -11.71 -0.71 15.14
N GLY A 420 -12.78 -0.98 14.39
CA GLY A 420 -14.07 -0.39 14.66
C GLY A 420 -15.09 -0.68 13.58
N THR A 421 -15.87 0.32 13.22
CA THR A 421 -16.81 0.28 12.09
C THR A 421 -16.70 1.59 11.34
N ASP A 422 -16.09 1.52 10.18
CA ASP A 422 -15.49 2.69 9.56
C ASP A 422 -16.26 3.11 8.31
N THR A 423 -16.32 4.43 8.07
CA THR A 423 -17.17 5.03 7.04
C THR A 423 -16.37 5.85 6.06
N VAL A 424 -16.52 5.57 4.78
CA VAL A 424 -15.99 6.38 3.68
C VAL A 424 -17.10 7.22 3.09
N GLN A 425 -16.89 8.54 3.03
CA GLN A 425 -17.69 9.49 2.28
C GLN A 425 -16.88 9.89 1.03
N SER A 426 -17.27 9.40 -0.14
CA SER A 426 -16.50 9.60 -1.37
C SER A 426 -17.23 10.52 -2.34
N SER A 427 -16.57 11.54 -2.87
CA SER A 427 -17.10 12.37 -3.97
C SER A 427 -16.71 11.86 -5.37
N VAL A 428 -15.95 10.76 -5.42
CA VAL A 428 -15.47 10.07 -6.64
C VAL A 428 -15.86 8.60 -6.60
N ASP A 429 -15.79 7.92 -7.74
CA ASP A 429 -15.99 6.46 -7.79
C ASP A 429 -14.97 5.77 -6.88
N TYR A 430 -15.43 4.83 -6.07
CA TYR A 430 -14.60 4.25 -5.01
C TYR A 430 -14.83 2.76 -4.79
N THR A 431 -13.74 2.07 -4.44
CA THR A 431 -13.75 0.67 -4.00
C THR A 431 -13.20 0.63 -2.59
N LEU A 432 -13.97 0.08 -1.65
CA LEU A 432 -13.54 -0.02 -0.27
C LEU A 432 -12.27 -0.88 -0.16
N SER A 433 -11.30 -0.40 0.62
CA SER A 433 -10.19 -1.21 1.09
C SER A 433 -10.71 -2.30 2.04
N ASN A 434 -9.85 -3.28 2.35
CA ASN A 434 -10.19 -4.29 3.35
C ASN A 434 -10.46 -3.66 4.71
N GLU A 435 -11.29 -4.32 5.52
CA GLU A 435 -11.63 -3.92 6.90
C GLU A 435 -12.41 -2.59 7.01
N VAL A 436 -12.95 -2.06 5.90
CA VAL A 436 -13.86 -0.91 5.92
C VAL A 436 -15.29 -1.39 5.67
N GLU A 437 -16.25 -0.98 6.50
CA GLU A 437 -17.61 -1.49 6.47
C GLU A 437 -18.60 -0.62 5.68
N ARG A 438 -18.39 0.70 5.60
CA ARG A 438 -19.43 1.62 5.09
C ARG A 438 -18.91 2.55 4.01
N LEU A 439 -19.67 2.68 2.93
CA LEU A 439 -19.46 3.64 1.86
C LEU A 439 -20.71 4.50 1.66
N THR A 440 -20.54 5.82 1.62
CA THR A 440 -21.54 6.78 1.16
C THR A 440 -20.97 7.56 -0.01
N LEU A 441 -21.62 7.45 -1.17
CA LEU A 441 -21.29 8.27 -2.34
C LEU A 441 -21.86 9.68 -2.15
N THR A 442 -21.10 10.67 -2.59
CA THR A 442 -21.46 12.09 -2.56
C THR A 442 -21.02 12.75 -3.86
N GLY A 443 -21.33 14.04 -4.03
CA GLY A 443 -20.82 14.81 -5.16
C GLY A 443 -21.22 14.22 -6.52
N THR A 444 -20.22 13.83 -7.32
CA THR A 444 -20.41 13.33 -8.68
C THR A 444 -20.06 11.85 -8.85
N ALA A 445 -19.78 11.13 -7.75
CA ALA A 445 -19.52 9.71 -7.80
C ALA A 445 -20.74 8.95 -8.32
N ILE A 446 -20.52 7.92 -9.12
CA ILE A 446 -21.59 7.05 -9.63
C ILE A 446 -21.30 5.58 -9.40
N ALA A 447 -20.09 5.18 -9.00
CA ALA A 447 -19.76 3.78 -8.74
C ALA A 447 -19.22 3.57 -7.32
N GLY A 448 -19.77 2.56 -6.64
CA GLY A 448 -19.35 2.14 -5.30
C GLY A 448 -19.21 0.63 -5.24
N ILE A 449 -18.03 0.15 -4.83
CA ILE A 449 -17.75 -1.29 -4.71
C ILE A 449 -17.31 -1.60 -3.28
N GLY A 450 -17.95 -2.60 -2.67
CA GLY A 450 -17.59 -3.16 -1.38
C GLY A 450 -16.32 -4.01 -1.43
N ASN A 451 -16.12 -4.83 -0.41
CA ASN A 451 -14.98 -5.73 -0.24
C ASN A 451 -15.49 -7.15 0.04
N SER A 452 -14.85 -7.91 0.93
CA SER A 452 -15.22 -9.33 1.20
C SER A 452 -15.91 -9.54 2.55
N ILE A 453 -16.17 -8.44 3.28
CA ILE A 453 -16.92 -8.44 4.53
C ILE A 453 -18.29 -7.81 4.29
N ALA A 454 -19.20 -7.94 5.27
CA ALA A 454 -20.51 -7.29 5.18
C ALA A 454 -20.37 -5.77 5.13
N ASN A 455 -20.83 -5.16 4.04
CA ASN A 455 -20.75 -3.73 3.79
C ASN A 455 -22.13 -3.06 3.79
N THR A 456 -22.14 -1.75 4.11
CA THR A 456 -23.27 -0.86 3.83
C THR A 456 -22.86 0.16 2.77
N LEU A 457 -23.48 0.12 1.60
CA LEU A 457 -23.23 1.02 0.49
C LEU A 457 -24.46 1.91 0.30
N ILE A 458 -24.24 3.23 0.29
CA ILE A 458 -25.28 4.23 0.07
C ILE A 458 -24.86 5.09 -1.11
N GLY A 459 -25.74 5.17 -2.11
CA GLY A 459 -25.61 6.03 -3.28
C GLY A 459 -25.80 7.52 -2.98
N ASN A 460 -25.96 8.29 -4.04
CA ASN A 460 -26.38 9.68 -4.01
C ASN A 460 -27.57 9.86 -4.97
N GLY A 461 -28.07 11.09 -5.14
CA GLY A 461 -29.23 11.35 -6.01
C GLY A 461 -28.96 11.29 -7.52
N SER A 462 -27.97 10.52 -7.96
CA SER A 462 -27.64 10.27 -9.37
C SER A 462 -27.73 8.79 -9.65
N ASN A 463 -27.87 8.40 -10.92
CA ASN A 463 -27.81 7.01 -11.36
C ASN A 463 -26.47 6.35 -10.93
N ASN A 464 -26.54 5.42 -9.99
CA ASN A 464 -25.43 4.76 -9.34
C ASN A 464 -25.29 3.29 -9.75
N SER A 465 -24.07 2.78 -9.67
CA SER A 465 -23.73 1.37 -9.81
C SER A 465 -23.07 0.91 -8.53
N LEU A 466 -23.80 0.13 -7.73
CA LEU A 466 -23.38 -0.36 -6.42
C LEU A 466 -23.15 -1.87 -6.47
N SER A 467 -22.01 -2.32 -5.98
CA SER A 467 -21.64 -3.73 -5.89
C SER A 467 -21.19 -4.08 -4.48
N GLY A 468 -21.87 -4.98 -3.77
CA GLY A 468 -21.44 -5.45 -2.44
C GLY A 468 -20.19 -6.34 -2.48
N ALA A 469 -20.04 -7.07 -3.59
CA ALA A 469 -18.95 -8.01 -3.90
C ALA A 469 -19.04 -9.31 -3.11
N GLY A 470 -18.70 -9.34 -1.83
CA GLY A 470 -18.95 -10.53 -1.01
C GLY A 470 -19.15 -10.17 0.44
N GLY A 471 -20.04 -10.87 1.12
CA GLY A 471 -20.46 -10.46 2.46
C GLY A 471 -21.92 -10.76 2.66
N ASN A 472 -22.57 -10.01 3.53
CA ASN A 472 -24.03 -9.89 3.55
C ASN A 472 -24.27 -8.39 3.56
N ASP A 473 -24.52 -7.83 2.38
CA ASP A 473 -24.38 -6.42 2.12
C ASP A 473 -25.73 -5.70 2.13
N SER A 474 -25.70 -4.40 2.43
CA SER A 474 -26.87 -3.53 2.36
C SER A 474 -26.58 -2.41 1.38
N LEU A 475 -27.27 -2.39 0.25
CA LEU A 475 -27.10 -1.40 -0.82
C LEU A 475 -28.35 -0.52 -0.89
N SER A 476 -28.16 0.80 -0.90
CA SER A 476 -29.21 1.82 -1.09
C SER A 476 -28.86 2.72 -2.26
N GLY A 477 -29.65 2.75 -3.34
CA GLY A 477 -29.44 3.61 -4.51
C GLY A 477 -29.79 5.09 -4.25
N GLU A 478 -30.83 5.30 -3.43
CA GLU A 478 -31.45 6.59 -3.10
C GLU A 478 -32.36 7.14 -4.21
N ALA A 479 -31.82 7.90 -5.15
CA ALA A 479 -32.62 8.45 -6.25
C ALA A 479 -31.79 8.48 -7.52
N GLY A 480 -32.42 8.23 -8.65
CA GLY A 480 -31.73 7.95 -9.90
C GLY A 480 -32.12 6.56 -10.39
N ASP A 481 -31.76 6.24 -11.64
CA ASP A 481 -31.92 4.87 -12.13
C ASP A 481 -30.65 4.09 -11.76
N ASP A 482 -30.74 3.27 -10.72
CA ASP A 482 -29.60 2.64 -10.05
C ASP A 482 -29.44 1.16 -10.42
N ILE A 483 -28.20 0.68 -10.42
CA ILE A 483 -27.85 -0.74 -10.60
C ILE A 483 -27.27 -1.25 -9.29
N LEU A 484 -27.97 -2.18 -8.65
CA LEU A 484 -27.61 -2.75 -7.35
C LEU A 484 -27.31 -4.24 -7.50
N ASN A 485 -26.08 -4.64 -7.19
CA ASN A 485 -25.66 -6.03 -7.18
C ASN A 485 -25.04 -6.37 -5.83
N GLY A 486 -25.71 -7.19 -5.02
CA GLY A 486 -25.17 -7.63 -3.73
C GLY A 486 -23.86 -8.43 -3.88
N GLY A 487 -23.79 -9.27 -4.91
CA GLY A 487 -22.70 -10.20 -5.10
C GLY A 487 -22.89 -11.43 -4.20
N ALA A 488 -21.79 -12.03 -3.75
CA ALA A 488 -21.89 -13.26 -2.96
C ALA A 488 -22.36 -12.97 -1.54
N GLY A 489 -23.57 -13.39 -1.19
CA GLY A 489 -24.08 -13.07 0.12
C GLY A 489 -25.55 -13.39 0.35
N ASN A 490 -26.05 -12.91 1.48
CA ASN A 490 -27.46 -12.67 1.66
C ASN A 490 -27.63 -11.15 1.75
N ASP A 491 -28.02 -10.53 0.66
CA ASP A 491 -27.91 -9.08 0.52
C ASP A 491 -29.27 -8.40 0.63
N THR A 492 -29.27 -7.12 1.01
CA THR A 492 -30.45 -6.26 1.01
C THR A 492 -30.24 -5.15 -0.02
N LEU A 493 -31.11 -5.08 -1.02
CA LEU A 493 -31.03 -4.12 -2.11
C LEU A 493 -32.25 -3.18 -2.02
N ILE A 494 -32.00 -1.87 -2.00
CA ILE A 494 -33.00 -0.82 -1.86
C ILE A 494 -32.72 0.18 -3.00
N GLY A 495 -33.53 0.22 -4.05
CA GLY A 495 -33.26 1.14 -5.17
C GLY A 495 -33.63 2.57 -4.79
N GLY A 496 -34.87 2.77 -4.39
CA GLY A 496 -35.40 4.09 -4.08
C GLY A 496 -36.07 4.70 -5.30
N LEU A 497 -35.96 6.03 -5.48
CA LEU A 497 -36.68 6.72 -6.54
C LEU A 497 -35.98 6.61 -7.90
N GLY A 498 -36.61 5.96 -8.87
CA GLY A 498 -36.10 5.84 -10.24
C GLY A 498 -36.38 4.45 -10.78
N ASN A 499 -35.91 4.15 -11.99
CA ASN A 499 -36.06 2.82 -12.56
C ASN A 499 -34.80 2.01 -12.26
N ASP A 500 -34.88 1.17 -11.24
CA ASP A 500 -33.72 0.49 -10.69
C ASP A 500 -33.56 -0.92 -11.24
N THR A 501 -32.34 -1.44 -11.18
CA THR A 501 -31.99 -2.79 -11.63
C THR A 501 -31.30 -3.56 -10.50
N TYR A 502 -31.87 -4.71 -10.14
CA TYR A 502 -31.39 -5.59 -9.06
C TYR A 502 -30.76 -6.86 -9.64
N GLY A 503 -29.47 -7.06 -9.40
CA GLY A 503 -28.80 -8.32 -9.65
C GLY A 503 -29.05 -9.30 -8.51
N ILE A 504 -29.69 -10.44 -8.80
CA ILE A 504 -30.01 -11.48 -7.82
C ILE A 504 -29.27 -12.78 -8.17
N ASP A 505 -28.41 -13.21 -7.26
CA ASP A 505 -27.65 -14.45 -7.37
C ASP A 505 -27.87 -15.43 -6.20
N SER A 506 -28.56 -14.98 -5.15
CA SER A 506 -28.91 -15.78 -3.99
C SER A 506 -30.40 -15.71 -3.69
N ALA A 507 -31.01 -16.86 -3.39
CA ALA A 507 -32.42 -16.93 -2.99
C ALA A 507 -32.70 -16.29 -1.62
N SER A 508 -31.64 -15.85 -0.91
CA SER A 508 -31.74 -15.15 0.36
C SER A 508 -31.60 -13.63 0.22
N ASP A 509 -31.36 -13.13 -0.99
CA ASP A 509 -31.34 -11.70 -1.26
C ASP A 509 -32.74 -11.11 -1.08
N VAL A 510 -32.79 -9.88 -0.58
CA VAL A 510 -34.03 -9.17 -0.29
C VAL A 510 -34.03 -7.84 -1.01
N ILE A 511 -34.99 -7.66 -1.92
CA ILE A 511 -35.29 -6.36 -2.52
C ILE A 511 -36.32 -5.65 -1.64
N THR A 512 -36.08 -4.38 -1.33
CA THR A 512 -37.02 -3.51 -0.61
C THR A 512 -37.41 -2.32 -1.47
N GLU A 513 -38.63 -2.34 -1.99
CA GLU A 513 -39.20 -1.30 -2.85
C GLU A 513 -40.52 -0.77 -2.30
N ASN A 514 -40.78 0.54 -2.47
CA ASN A 514 -42.09 1.11 -2.19
C ASN A 514 -42.89 1.35 -3.48
N ALA A 515 -44.21 1.48 -3.30
CA ALA A 515 -45.08 1.78 -4.42
C ALA A 515 -44.82 3.20 -4.96
N ASN A 516 -44.81 3.32 -6.29
CA ASN A 516 -44.62 4.56 -7.06
C ASN A 516 -43.19 5.15 -7.01
N GLU A 517 -42.18 4.31 -6.83
CA GLU A 517 -40.78 4.75 -6.88
C GLU A 517 -40.15 4.61 -8.27
N GLY A 518 -40.65 3.71 -9.12
CA GLY A 518 -40.36 3.71 -10.55
C GLY A 518 -40.93 2.50 -11.27
N THR A 519 -40.20 2.03 -12.28
CA THR A 519 -40.46 0.78 -13.02
C THR A 519 -39.19 -0.04 -13.00
N ASP A 520 -39.21 -1.09 -12.21
CA ASP A 520 -37.98 -1.71 -11.72
C ASP A 520 -37.73 -3.08 -12.35
N THR A 521 -36.45 -3.44 -12.43
CA THR A 521 -35.99 -4.63 -13.13
C THR A 521 -35.22 -5.56 -12.22
N VAL A 522 -35.60 -6.82 -12.19
CA VAL A 522 -34.79 -7.88 -11.57
C VAL A 522 -34.04 -8.65 -12.63
N GLU A 523 -32.72 -8.69 -12.53
CA GLU A 523 -31.85 -9.60 -13.27
C GLU A 523 -31.51 -10.81 -12.39
N ALA A 524 -32.15 -11.95 -12.65
CA ALA A 524 -31.99 -13.15 -11.83
C ALA A 524 -31.16 -14.22 -12.52
N SER A 525 -30.27 -14.86 -11.76
CA SER A 525 -29.53 -16.06 -12.20
C SER A 525 -30.08 -17.37 -11.60
N LEU A 526 -31.28 -17.30 -11.02
CA LEU A 526 -32.01 -18.38 -10.34
C LEU A 526 -33.52 -18.23 -10.55
N ASP A 527 -34.30 -19.24 -10.13
CA ASP A 527 -35.76 -19.19 -10.19
C ASP A 527 -36.30 -18.03 -9.34
N TYR A 528 -37.09 -17.14 -9.95
CA TYR A 528 -37.50 -15.89 -9.30
C TYR A 528 -39.00 -15.61 -9.44
N ILE A 529 -39.56 -15.01 -8.39
CA ILE A 529 -40.95 -14.55 -8.33
C ILE A 529 -40.93 -13.06 -7.99
N LEU A 530 -41.51 -12.23 -8.86
CA LEU A 530 -41.57 -10.78 -8.63
C LEU A 530 -42.39 -10.45 -7.38
N GLY A 531 -41.84 -9.57 -6.54
CA GLY A 531 -42.57 -8.92 -5.45
C GLY A 531 -43.64 -7.97 -6.01
N ALA A 532 -44.58 -7.54 -5.17
CA ALA A 532 -45.75 -6.77 -5.60
C ALA A 532 -45.46 -5.35 -6.13
N THR A 533 -44.22 -4.87 -6.05
CA THR A 533 -43.79 -3.53 -6.48
C THR A 533 -42.73 -3.58 -7.58
N LEU A 534 -42.54 -4.74 -8.22
CA LEU A 534 -41.55 -4.94 -9.27
C LEU A 534 -42.25 -5.29 -10.58
N GLU A 535 -41.80 -4.71 -11.69
CA GLU A 535 -42.48 -4.81 -12.98
C GLU A 535 -41.77 -5.74 -13.96
N ASN A 536 -40.43 -5.71 -14.00
CA ASN A 536 -39.65 -6.42 -15.01
C ASN A 536 -38.79 -7.53 -14.41
N LEU A 537 -38.72 -8.67 -15.10
CA LEU A 537 -37.84 -9.80 -14.77
C LEU A 537 -37.04 -10.21 -16.01
N ILE A 538 -35.73 -10.33 -15.86
CA ILE A 538 -34.82 -10.85 -16.86
C ILE A 538 -34.10 -12.05 -16.26
N LEU A 539 -34.25 -13.23 -16.87
CA LEU A 539 -33.52 -14.43 -16.49
C LEU A 539 -32.20 -14.45 -17.25
N THR A 540 -31.07 -14.54 -16.56
CA THR A 540 -29.75 -14.33 -17.19
C THR A 540 -29.02 -15.61 -17.57
N ASN A 541 -29.28 -16.72 -16.88
CA ASN A 541 -28.56 -17.98 -17.12
C ASN A 541 -29.31 -19.23 -16.61
N GLY A 542 -29.38 -20.26 -17.46
CA GLY A 542 -29.91 -21.57 -17.09
C GLY A 542 -31.40 -21.74 -17.41
N ALA A 543 -31.85 -23.00 -17.32
CA ALA A 543 -33.26 -23.37 -17.47
C ALA A 543 -34.01 -22.99 -16.18
N LEU A 544 -34.52 -21.76 -16.15
CA LEU A 544 -35.07 -21.11 -14.97
C LEU A 544 -36.58 -20.88 -15.08
N VAL A 545 -37.21 -20.72 -13.92
CA VAL A 545 -38.62 -20.33 -13.76
C VAL A 545 -38.71 -18.85 -13.39
N GLY A 546 -39.47 -18.08 -14.17
CA GLY A 546 -39.82 -16.69 -13.87
C GLY A 546 -41.32 -16.55 -13.65
N THR A 547 -41.72 -15.94 -12.53
CA THR A 547 -43.14 -15.68 -12.24
C THR A 547 -43.35 -14.20 -11.93
N GLY A 548 -44.33 -13.57 -12.58
CA GLY A 548 -44.77 -12.21 -12.29
C GLY A 548 -45.68 -12.13 -11.06
N ASN A 549 -46.44 -11.05 -10.97
CA ASN A 549 -47.30 -10.69 -9.85
C ASN A 549 -48.74 -10.40 -10.34
N GLU A 550 -49.44 -9.43 -9.73
CA GLU A 550 -50.81 -9.07 -10.11
C GLU A 550 -50.89 -7.84 -11.06
N PHE A 551 -49.74 -7.27 -11.42
CA PHE A 551 -49.59 -6.10 -12.28
C PHE A 551 -49.08 -6.50 -13.66
N ALA A 552 -49.09 -5.55 -14.61
CA ALA A 552 -48.52 -5.77 -15.92
C ALA A 552 -46.99 -5.96 -15.83
N ASN A 553 -46.52 -7.19 -16.07
CA ASN A 553 -45.12 -7.56 -15.99
C ASN A 553 -44.47 -7.72 -17.36
N SER A 554 -43.18 -7.41 -17.45
CA SER A 554 -42.33 -7.76 -18.61
C SER A 554 -41.32 -8.83 -18.19
N ILE A 555 -41.51 -10.06 -18.66
CA ILE A 555 -40.67 -11.20 -18.30
C ILE A 555 -39.90 -11.69 -19.54
N ILE A 556 -38.57 -11.65 -19.47
CA ILE A 556 -37.67 -12.06 -20.55
C ILE A 556 -36.85 -13.27 -20.09
N GLY A 557 -36.98 -14.38 -20.82
CA GLY A 557 -36.19 -15.59 -20.71
C GLY A 557 -34.77 -15.43 -21.28
N ASN A 558 -34.02 -16.52 -21.28
CA ASN A 558 -32.69 -16.62 -21.87
C ASN A 558 -32.67 -17.68 -22.98
N GLU A 559 -31.47 -18.07 -23.43
CA GLU A 559 -31.28 -19.04 -24.52
C GLU A 559 -31.47 -20.52 -24.08
N ASN A 560 -32.04 -20.77 -22.89
CA ASN A 560 -32.32 -22.10 -22.36
C ASN A 560 -33.81 -22.23 -22.07
N ASN A 561 -34.30 -23.48 -22.06
CA ASN A 561 -35.68 -23.80 -21.73
C ASN A 561 -36.17 -23.15 -20.42
N ASN A 562 -36.98 -22.12 -20.55
CA ASN A 562 -37.56 -21.37 -19.44
C ASN A 562 -39.04 -21.73 -19.22
N THR A 563 -39.49 -21.51 -17.99
CA THR A 563 -40.93 -21.49 -17.68
C THR A 563 -41.29 -20.10 -17.18
N LEU A 564 -42.05 -19.36 -17.97
CA LEU A 564 -42.45 -17.99 -17.69
C LEU A 564 -43.95 -17.97 -17.37
N ASN A 565 -44.34 -17.32 -16.29
CA ASN A 565 -45.72 -17.15 -15.88
C ASN A 565 -45.98 -15.67 -15.58
N GLY A 566 -46.82 -15.01 -16.38
CA GLY A 566 -47.17 -13.60 -16.23
C GLY A 566 -47.88 -13.34 -14.92
N GLY A 567 -48.92 -14.13 -14.64
CA GLY A 567 -49.67 -14.07 -13.39
C GLY A 567 -51.06 -13.50 -13.62
N LEU A 568 -51.38 -12.41 -12.93
CA LEU A 568 -52.53 -11.58 -13.33
C LEU A 568 -51.97 -10.27 -13.87
N GLY A 569 -52.67 -9.61 -14.77
CA GLY A 569 -52.18 -8.38 -15.39
C GLY A 569 -52.21 -8.51 -16.89
N ASN A 570 -51.72 -7.48 -17.58
CA ASN A 570 -51.52 -7.55 -19.03
C ASN A 570 -50.03 -7.69 -19.25
N ASP A 571 -49.57 -8.92 -19.42
CA ASP A 571 -48.16 -9.26 -19.32
C ASP A 571 -47.49 -9.40 -20.69
N SER A 572 -46.18 -9.17 -20.72
CA SER A 572 -45.33 -9.40 -21.89
C SER A 572 -44.30 -10.46 -21.56
N LEU A 573 -44.38 -11.63 -22.19
CA LEU A 573 -43.51 -12.77 -21.97
C LEU A 573 -42.72 -13.06 -23.25
N LEU A 574 -41.39 -13.12 -23.14
CA LEU A 574 -40.49 -13.45 -24.24
C LEU A 574 -39.58 -14.62 -23.84
N GLY A 575 -39.70 -15.77 -24.51
CA GLY A 575 -38.88 -16.96 -24.26
C GLY A 575 -37.44 -16.81 -24.74
N ASN A 576 -37.25 -16.18 -25.91
CA ASN A 576 -36.01 -16.08 -26.68
C ASN A 576 -35.61 -17.39 -27.34
N GLY A 577 -34.91 -18.29 -26.64
CA GLY A 577 -34.38 -19.50 -27.26
C GLY A 577 -34.44 -20.69 -26.30
N GLY A 578 -34.58 -21.89 -26.86
CA GLY A 578 -34.85 -23.09 -26.07
C GLY A 578 -36.31 -23.51 -26.22
N ALA A 579 -36.67 -24.67 -25.68
CA ALA A 579 -38.06 -25.11 -25.67
C ALA A 579 -38.75 -24.58 -24.41
N ASP A 580 -39.48 -23.48 -24.56
CA ASP A 580 -40.01 -22.67 -23.47
C ASP A 580 -41.48 -23.00 -23.16
N THR A 581 -41.90 -22.66 -21.94
CA THR A 581 -43.30 -22.71 -21.53
C THR A 581 -43.71 -21.33 -21.03
N LEU A 582 -44.60 -20.66 -21.76
CA LEU A 582 -45.10 -19.33 -21.43
C LEU A 582 -46.59 -19.41 -21.06
N LEU A 583 -46.93 -18.86 -19.89
CA LEU A 583 -48.29 -18.82 -19.35
C LEU A 583 -48.66 -17.35 -19.08
N GLY A 584 -49.61 -16.78 -19.82
CA GLY A 584 -50.11 -15.43 -19.55
C GLY A 584 -51.00 -15.40 -18.30
N ALA A 585 -51.88 -16.41 -18.22
CA ALA A 585 -52.82 -16.68 -17.14
C ALA A 585 -54.02 -15.74 -17.08
N GLY A 586 -53.91 -14.49 -16.64
CA GLY A 586 -55.11 -13.65 -16.49
C GLY A 586 -54.89 -12.19 -16.85
N GLY A 587 -55.59 -11.73 -17.87
CA GLY A 587 -55.55 -10.39 -18.45
C GLY A 587 -55.12 -10.48 -19.92
N SER A 588 -54.94 -9.37 -20.60
CA SER A 588 -54.64 -9.38 -22.04
C SER A 588 -53.13 -9.42 -22.27
N ASP A 589 -52.62 -10.60 -22.60
CA ASP A 589 -51.19 -10.90 -22.57
C ASP A 589 -50.55 -10.94 -23.96
N SER A 590 -49.24 -10.73 -24.02
CA SER A 590 -48.40 -10.87 -25.21
C SER A 590 -47.31 -11.90 -24.95
N LEU A 591 -47.39 -13.04 -25.62
CA LEU A 591 -46.45 -14.17 -25.47
C LEU A 591 -45.70 -14.40 -26.78
N GLU A 592 -44.37 -14.42 -26.72
CA GLU A 592 -43.49 -14.77 -27.85
C GLU A 592 -42.52 -15.89 -27.42
N GLY A 593 -42.63 -17.06 -28.05
CA GLY A 593 -41.78 -18.23 -27.75
C GLY A 593 -40.34 -18.01 -28.18
N GLY A 594 -40.14 -17.80 -29.48
CA GLY A 594 -38.83 -17.50 -30.05
C GLY A 594 -38.29 -18.67 -30.86
N GLU A 595 -37.10 -19.15 -30.54
CA GLU A 595 -36.48 -20.32 -31.18
C GLU A 595 -36.64 -21.58 -30.32
N GLY A 596 -37.33 -22.60 -30.81
CA GLY A 596 -37.48 -23.86 -30.08
C GLY A 596 -38.87 -24.45 -30.29
N ASP A 597 -39.12 -25.62 -29.70
CA ASP A 597 -40.48 -26.19 -29.73
C ASP A 597 -41.22 -25.67 -28.48
N ASP A 598 -41.94 -24.55 -28.61
CA ASP A 598 -42.47 -23.80 -27.47
C ASP A 598 -43.91 -24.17 -27.12
N THR A 599 -44.29 -23.93 -25.86
CA THR A 599 -45.66 -24.08 -25.37
C THR A 599 -46.17 -22.75 -24.79
N LEU A 600 -47.14 -22.13 -25.46
CA LEU A 600 -47.74 -20.86 -25.08
C LEU A 600 -49.21 -21.06 -24.69
N ASN A 601 -49.63 -20.47 -23.57
CA ASN A 601 -51.01 -20.45 -23.12
C ASN A 601 -51.39 -19.03 -22.66
N GLY A 602 -52.28 -18.36 -23.40
CA GLY A 602 -52.75 -17.00 -23.09
C GLY A 602 -53.51 -16.96 -21.78
N GLY A 603 -54.57 -17.76 -21.66
CA GLY A 603 -55.33 -17.88 -20.41
C GLY A 603 -56.67 -17.16 -20.53
N ASN A 604 -56.99 -16.25 -19.61
CA ASN A 604 -58.20 -15.43 -19.74
C ASN A 604 -57.82 -14.04 -20.21
N GLY A 605 -58.45 -13.49 -21.24
CA GLY A 605 -58.07 -12.17 -21.70
C GLY A 605 -58.40 -11.90 -23.16
N ILE A 606 -57.51 -11.18 -23.82
CA ILE A 606 -57.48 -11.01 -25.27
C ILE A 606 -56.00 -11.05 -25.56
N ASP A 607 -55.54 -12.22 -25.99
CA ASP A 607 -54.12 -12.53 -25.94
C ASP A 607 -53.51 -12.49 -27.33
N THR A 608 -52.22 -12.16 -27.39
CA THR A 608 -51.41 -12.27 -28.60
C THR A 608 -50.33 -13.30 -28.38
N LEU A 609 -50.37 -14.39 -29.14
CA LEU A 609 -49.40 -15.49 -29.06
C LEU A 609 -48.63 -15.63 -30.37
N ILE A 610 -47.31 -15.66 -30.27
CA ILE A 610 -46.38 -15.86 -31.38
C ILE A 610 -45.46 -17.03 -31.01
N GLY A 611 -45.55 -18.16 -31.73
CA GLY A 611 -44.70 -19.32 -31.49
C GLY A 611 -43.25 -19.01 -31.86
N GLY A 612 -43.02 -18.70 -33.13
CA GLY A 612 -41.70 -18.30 -33.63
C GLY A 612 -41.14 -19.36 -34.56
N ASN A 613 -39.95 -19.87 -34.30
CA ASN A 613 -39.32 -20.93 -35.07
C ASN A 613 -39.34 -22.23 -34.27
N GLY A 614 -39.90 -23.29 -34.85
CA GLY A 614 -39.96 -24.61 -34.23
C GLY A 614 -41.39 -25.15 -34.28
N ASN A 615 -41.64 -26.30 -33.67
CA ASN A 615 -42.98 -26.90 -33.67
C ASN A 615 -43.71 -26.50 -32.40
N ASP A 616 -44.49 -25.43 -32.50
CA ASP A 616 -45.03 -24.77 -31.32
C ASP A 616 -46.43 -25.25 -30.97
N THR A 617 -46.79 -25.13 -29.69
CA THR A 617 -48.15 -25.39 -29.19
C THR A 617 -48.72 -24.13 -28.56
N LEU A 618 -49.71 -23.52 -29.20
CA LEU A 618 -50.35 -22.28 -28.75
C LEU A 618 -51.82 -22.55 -28.36
N ALA A 619 -52.22 -22.07 -27.19
CA ALA A 619 -53.59 -22.02 -26.73
C ALA A 619 -53.96 -20.58 -26.35
N GLY A 620 -54.94 -19.96 -27.01
CA GLY A 620 -55.42 -18.61 -26.67
C GLY A 620 -56.13 -18.60 -25.32
N GLY A 621 -57.24 -19.32 -25.21
CA GLY A 621 -57.95 -19.52 -23.95
C GLY A 621 -59.34 -18.89 -23.98
N GLU A 622 -59.72 -18.15 -22.94
CA GLU A 622 -60.92 -17.31 -22.98
C GLU A 622 -60.54 -15.94 -23.57
N GLY A 623 -61.17 -15.49 -24.64
CA GLY A 623 -60.75 -14.24 -25.25
C GLY A 623 -61.06 -14.11 -26.72
N ASN A 624 -60.74 -12.96 -27.31
CA ASN A 624 -60.70 -12.85 -28.77
C ASN A 624 -59.23 -12.80 -29.17
N ASP A 625 -58.62 -13.96 -29.34
CA ASP A 625 -57.17 -14.07 -29.32
C ASP A 625 -56.56 -13.96 -30.71
N LEU A 626 -55.30 -13.55 -30.76
CA LEU A 626 -54.48 -13.46 -31.96
C LEU A 626 -53.33 -14.47 -31.90
N LEU A 627 -53.36 -15.49 -32.74
CA LEU A 627 -52.35 -16.55 -32.74
C LEU A 627 -51.55 -16.56 -34.05
N THR A 628 -50.23 -16.64 -33.94
CA THR A 628 -49.31 -16.88 -35.07
C THR A 628 -48.37 -18.02 -34.69
N GLY A 629 -48.48 -19.18 -35.36
CA GLY A 629 -47.57 -20.30 -35.13
C GLY A 629 -46.13 -19.93 -35.45
N GLY A 630 -45.91 -19.47 -36.69
CA GLY A 630 -44.59 -19.02 -37.14
C GLY A 630 -44.06 -19.98 -38.18
N ALA A 631 -42.83 -20.45 -38.05
CA ALA A 631 -42.21 -21.42 -38.95
C ALA A 631 -42.06 -22.76 -38.24
N GLY A 632 -42.69 -23.81 -38.77
CA GLY A 632 -42.53 -25.15 -38.23
C GLY A 632 -43.75 -26.00 -38.49
N ASN A 633 -44.19 -26.80 -37.51
CA ASN A 633 -45.43 -27.54 -37.63
C ASN A 633 -46.21 -27.37 -36.33
N ASP A 634 -47.14 -26.44 -36.34
CA ASP A 634 -47.66 -25.87 -35.10
C ASP A 634 -49.03 -26.45 -34.75
N ILE A 635 -49.31 -26.49 -33.45
CA ILE A 635 -50.61 -26.83 -32.88
C ILE A 635 -51.22 -25.56 -32.31
N LEU A 636 -52.31 -25.11 -32.92
CA LEU A 636 -52.96 -23.84 -32.60
C LEU A 636 -54.37 -24.12 -32.06
N ASN A 637 -54.77 -23.47 -30.98
CA ASN A 637 -56.13 -23.56 -30.45
C ASN A 637 -56.56 -22.18 -29.96
N GLY A 638 -57.50 -21.53 -30.65
CA GLY A 638 -58.01 -20.21 -30.27
C GLY A 638 -58.67 -20.26 -28.89
N GLY A 639 -59.74 -21.06 -28.76
CA GLY A 639 -60.38 -21.32 -27.47
C GLY A 639 -61.83 -20.83 -27.47
N GLU A 640 -62.22 -20.13 -26.41
CA GLU A 640 -63.53 -19.49 -26.31
C GLU A 640 -63.45 -18.04 -26.77
N GLY A 641 -64.26 -17.67 -27.76
CA GLY A 641 -64.42 -16.29 -28.21
C GLY A 641 -64.21 -16.20 -29.71
N SER A 642 -63.91 -15.02 -30.25
CA SER A 642 -63.72 -14.77 -31.69
C SER A 642 -62.25 -14.59 -32.02
N ASP A 643 -61.61 -15.70 -32.38
CA ASP A 643 -60.16 -15.75 -32.51
C ASP A 643 -59.69 -15.47 -33.94
N THR A 644 -58.48 -14.95 -34.07
CA THR A 644 -57.81 -14.72 -35.36
C THR A 644 -56.50 -15.49 -35.41
N ILE A 645 -56.36 -16.40 -36.36
CA ILE A 645 -55.16 -17.20 -36.56
C ILE A 645 -54.46 -16.74 -37.83
N VAL A 646 -53.24 -16.21 -37.70
CA VAL A 646 -52.48 -15.56 -38.78
C VAL A 646 -51.44 -16.51 -39.35
N PHE A 647 -51.37 -16.57 -40.69
CA PHE A 647 -50.36 -17.36 -41.39
C PHE A 647 -49.47 -16.47 -42.26
N GLY A 648 -48.15 -16.64 -42.10
CA GLY A 648 -47.10 -16.03 -42.91
C GLY A 648 -46.44 -17.02 -43.88
N SER A 649 -45.49 -16.56 -44.69
CA SER A 649 -44.75 -17.48 -45.57
C SER A 649 -43.88 -18.44 -44.77
N GLY A 650 -43.87 -19.73 -45.13
CA GLY A 650 -42.99 -20.71 -44.50
C GLY A 650 -43.57 -21.38 -43.26
N PHE A 651 -44.88 -21.28 -43.04
CA PHE A 651 -45.55 -21.82 -41.85
C PHE A 651 -45.54 -23.35 -41.69
N GLY A 652 -45.23 -24.11 -42.75
CA GLY A 652 -45.18 -25.57 -42.66
C GLY A 652 -46.54 -26.26 -42.53
N ILE A 653 -46.64 -27.30 -41.68
CA ILE A 653 -47.82 -28.18 -41.57
C ILE A 653 -48.52 -27.94 -40.23
N ASP A 654 -49.46 -27.02 -40.22
CA ASP A 654 -50.10 -26.58 -38.98
C ASP A 654 -51.45 -27.25 -38.76
N ARG A 655 -51.82 -27.36 -37.49
CA ARG A 655 -53.05 -27.96 -37.03
C ARG A 655 -53.79 -27.00 -36.11
N ILE A 656 -54.96 -26.55 -36.54
CA ILE A 656 -55.89 -25.79 -35.73
C ILE A 656 -56.86 -26.76 -35.05
N ASN A 657 -56.84 -26.79 -33.73
CA ASN A 657 -57.84 -27.43 -32.89
C ASN A 657 -58.94 -26.42 -32.54
N GLY A 658 -60.18 -26.89 -32.38
CA GLY A 658 -61.26 -26.07 -31.81
C GLY A 658 -61.97 -25.07 -32.75
N PHE A 659 -61.54 -24.92 -34.02
CA PHE A 659 -62.07 -23.90 -34.94
C PHE A 659 -63.61 -23.79 -34.97
N ALA A 660 -64.14 -22.65 -34.52
CA ALA A 660 -65.55 -22.34 -34.37
C ALA A 660 -66.10 -21.62 -35.62
N ASN A 661 -66.97 -22.31 -36.36
CA ASN A 661 -67.57 -21.80 -37.60
C ASN A 661 -68.32 -20.46 -37.37
N GLY A 662 -68.00 -19.45 -38.17
CA GLY A 662 -68.65 -18.14 -38.15
C GLY A 662 -68.30 -17.29 -36.92
N VAL A 663 -67.31 -17.72 -36.15
CA VAL A 663 -66.80 -17.03 -34.96
C VAL A 663 -65.30 -16.76 -35.16
N ASP A 664 -64.52 -17.80 -35.41
CA ASP A 664 -63.07 -17.70 -35.62
C ASP A 664 -62.73 -17.31 -37.07
N ARG A 665 -61.56 -16.71 -37.26
CA ARG A 665 -61.07 -16.28 -38.58
C ARG A 665 -59.62 -16.69 -38.81
N ILE A 666 -59.31 -17.06 -40.05
CA ILE A 666 -57.95 -17.34 -40.53
C ILE A 666 -57.48 -16.16 -41.38
N ASP A 667 -56.39 -15.51 -40.96
CA ASP A 667 -55.81 -14.38 -41.68
C ASP A 667 -54.76 -14.86 -42.70
N LEU A 668 -55.06 -14.64 -43.98
CA LEU A 668 -54.22 -15.00 -45.12
C LEU A 668 -53.78 -13.76 -45.93
N LYS A 669 -53.85 -12.55 -45.35
CA LYS A 669 -53.44 -11.31 -46.03
C LYS A 669 -52.01 -11.38 -46.56
N ALA A 670 -51.11 -12.06 -45.86
CA ALA A 670 -49.71 -12.20 -46.26
C ALA A 670 -49.51 -12.85 -47.64
N PHE A 671 -50.47 -13.64 -48.12
CA PHE A 671 -50.37 -14.36 -49.40
C PHE A 671 -50.98 -13.63 -50.59
N ALA A 672 -51.62 -12.46 -50.38
CA ALA A 672 -52.33 -11.71 -51.41
C ALA A 672 -53.28 -12.60 -52.26
N THR A 673 -54.03 -13.48 -51.59
CA THR A 673 -54.88 -14.52 -52.20
C THR A 673 -56.36 -14.23 -52.00
N ASN A 674 -57.23 -15.10 -52.51
CA ASN A 674 -58.68 -15.11 -52.25
C ASN A 674 -59.18 -16.54 -52.04
N PHE A 675 -60.45 -16.68 -51.63
CA PHE A 675 -61.04 -17.98 -51.31
C PHE A 675 -61.03 -18.98 -52.48
N ASP A 676 -61.29 -18.53 -53.71
CA ASP A 676 -61.35 -19.39 -54.90
C ASP A 676 -59.99 -20.04 -55.23
N ALA A 677 -58.89 -19.49 -54.70
CA ALA A 677 -57.54 -20.02 -54.88
C ALA A 677 -57.16 -21.10 -53.84
N LEU A 678 -58.02 -21.35 -52.84
CA LEU A 678 -57.80 -22.38 -51.83
C LEU A 678 -58.39 -23.72 -52.26
N THR A 679 -57.68 -24.80 -51.92
CA THR A 679 -58.16 -26.18 -52.05
C THR A 679 -58.56 -26.70 -50.66
N VAL A 680 -59.86 -26.93 -50.48
CA VAL A 680 -60.47 -27.45 -49.25
C VAL A 680 -60.78 -28.94 -49.43
N THR A 681 -60.15 -29.82 -48.66
CA THR A 681 -60.31 -31.28 -48.79
C THR A 681 -60.66 -31.94 -47.46
N GLN A 682 -61.72 -32.75 -47.43
CA GLN A 682 -62.04 -33.58 -46.26
C GLN A 682 -61.05 -34.76 -46.16
N SER A 683 -60.45 -34.96 -44.99
CA SER A 683 -59.58 -36.10 -44.67
C SER A 683 -59.96 -36.71 -43.31
N GLY A 684 -60.70 -37.82 -43.35
CA GLY A 684 -61.27 -38.40 -42.13
C GLY A 684 -62.19 -37.41 -41.41
N ALA A 685 -61.96 -37.17 -40.12
CA ALA A 685 -62.69 -36.19 -39.31
C ALA A 685 -62.19 -34.74 -39.47
N ASN A 686 -61.11 -34.51 -40.23
CA ASN A 686 -60.46 -33.20 -40.35
C ASN A 686 -60.67 -32.60 -41.74
N THR A 687 -60.55 -31.28 -41.85
CA THR A 687 -60.48 -30.57 -43.13
C THR A 687 -59.04 -30.09 -43.36
N ILE A 688 -58.52 -30.25 -44.56
CA ILE A 688 -57.19 -29.80 -44.96
C ILE A 688 -57.34 -28.65 -45.96
N LEU A 689 -56.73 -27.52 -45.64
CA LEU A 689 -56.60 -26.35 -46.52
C LEU A 689 -55.21 -26.37 -47.14
N SER A 690 -55.16 -26.16 -48.46
CA SER A 690 -53.91 -26.08 -49.21
C SER A 690 -54.07 -25.10 -50.37
N GLY A 691 -52.96 -24.57 -50.88
CA GLY A 691 -52.98 -23.70 -52.05
C GLY A 691 -51.57 -23.49 -52.60
N SER A 692 -51.45 -23.24 -53.90
CA SER A 692 -50.14 -22.95 -54.50
C SER A 692 -49.47 -21.71 -53.90
N VAL A 693 -50.27 -20.79 -53.35
CA VAL A 693 -49.83 -19.56 -52.69
C VAL A 693 -49.15 -19.81 -51.34
N PHE A 694 -49.41 -20.95 -50.68
CA PHE A 694 -48.80 -21.27 -49.38
C PHE A 694 -47.34 -21.72 -49.50
N GLY A 695 -46.87 -22.10 -50.69
CA GLY A 695 -45.57 -22.76 -50.88
C GLY A 695 -45.68 -24.28 -50.83
N ALA A 696 -44.68 -24.98 -51.38
CA ALA A 696 -44.73 -26.42 -51.54
C ALA A 696 -44.61 -27.13 -50.17
N GLY A 697 -45.62 -27.93 -49.83
CA GLY A 697 -45.64 -28.74 -48.60
C GLY A 697 -46.39 -28.13 -47.43
N ASN A 698 -46.78 -26.84 -47.51
CA ASN A 698 -47.45 -26.15 -46.43
C ASN A 698 -48.97 -26.39 -46.46
N THR A 699 -49.56 -26.78 -45.33
CA THR A 699 -50.99 -27.11 -45.22
C THR A 699 -51.54 -26.73 -43.85
N ILE A 700 -52.79 -26.28 -43.80
CA ILE A 700 -53.50 -26.00 -42.55
C ILE A 700 -54.55 -27.09 -42.34
N THR A 701 -54.49 -27.80 -41.20
CA THR A 701 -55.47 -28.83 -40.84
C THR A 701 -56.44 -28.29 -39.80
N LEU A 702 -57.72 -28.19 -40.15
CA LEU A 702 -58.81 -27.91 -39.21
C LEU A 702 -59.29 -29.23 -38.58
N ALA A 703 -58.95 -29.44 -37.32
CA ALA A 703 -59.27 -30.64 -36.57
C ALA A 703 -60.77 -30.78 -36.31
N GLY A 704 -61.37 -31.93 -36.62
CA GLY A 704 -62.79 -32.17 -36.32
C GLY A 704 -63.77 -31.31 -37.12
N PHE A 705 -63.29 -30.49 -38.05
CA PHE A 705 -64.10 -29.58 -38.85
C PHE A 705 -64.53 -30.21 -40.17
N THR A 706 -65.78 -29.98 -40.58
CA THR A 706 -66.34 -30.54 -41.83
C THR A 706 -66.13 -29.58 -43.00
N ALA A 707 -65.58 -30.07 -44.11
CA ALA A 707 -65.17 -29.26 -45.25
C ALA A 707 -66.32 -28.45 -45.90
N SER A 708 -67.56 -28.94 -45.82
CA SER A 708 -68.73 -28.22 -46.34
C SER A 708 -69.11 -26.98 -45.54
N ASN A 709 -68.54 -26.80 -44.35
CA ASN A 709 -68.79 -25.66 -43.48
C ASN A 709 -67.76 -24.54 -43.66
N VAL A 710 -66.72 -24.77 -44.47
CA VAL A 710 -65.69 -23.75 -44.76
C VAL A 710 -66.22 -22.82 -45.86
N ASP A 711 -66.28 -21.52 -45.61
CA ASP A 711 -66.62 -20.50 -46.60
C ASP A 711 -65.73 -19.24 -46.52
N ALA A 712 -65.94 -18.29 -47.42
CA ALA A 712 -65.09 -17.09 -47.51
C ALA A 712 -65.14 -16.19 -46.25
N THR A 713 -66.16 -16.31 -45.42
CA THR A 713 -66.29 -15.56 -44.16
C THR A 713 -65.41 -16.10 -43.04
N ASP A 714 -64.88 -17.31 -43.17
CA ASP A 714 -63.87 -17.85 -42.25
C ASP A 714 -62.47 -17.23 -42.48
N PHE A 715 -62.27 -16.42 -43.54
CA PHE A 715 -60.94 -15.94 -43.95
C PHE A 715 -60.81 -14.42 -44.10
N ILE A 716 -59.70 -13.85 -43.64
CA ILE A 716 -59.31 -12.46 -43.92
C ILE A 716 -58.36 -12.46 -45.12
N PHE A 717 -58.73 -11.73 -46.18
CA PHE A 717 -57.91 -11.50 -47.38
C PHE A 717 -57.59 -10.00 -47.55
N VAL A 718 -56.68 -9.68 -48.48
CA VAL A 718 -56.31 -8.29 -48.85
C VAL A 718 -57.43 -7.58 -49.61
#